data_AF-A0A933CLM5-F1
#
_entry.id   AF-A0A933CLM5-F1
#
_cell.length_a   1.000
_cell.length_b   1.000
_cell.length_c   1.000
_cell.angle_alpha   90.00
_cell.angle_beta   90.00
_cell.angle_gamma   90.00
#
_symmetry.space_group_name_H-M   'P 1'
#
loop_
_entity.id
_entity.type
_entity.pdbx_description
1 polymer ?
#
loop_
_entity_poly.entity_id
_entity_poly.type
_entity_poly.pdbx_seq_one_letter_code
_entity_poly.pdbx_strand_id
1 'polypeptide(L)'
;MRERTRFEHEITDVGEREIRHGGLPFRVVDAGEKSLSGARYVVSQDGNTDAGALDSQGRARFVRVDPARAFRLHVEGRACAIVEGAVLLIDNEEVEYGGQFVDWRLADDPKRAEREFWPQYTAERKRAPSGPVTFWQHDHIMRRPVRLRSSYLSSPGTKIATFQAVPLHIRVGPLVRFVDDSQALVWVETETPGLVRVSFRKTADQVNVPRPGRALTEVGLASRHGATVRAGGRHFALVCLNRLEPDTVYQYTLHLAPLPVSGAIPQEESDFRESVFPKTLPPEVLQAQERELASCSFRSDKWLFFRTLRSTYERLRFAHGSCRKWPGDTDTDGTTPGPDMLSIFGSEWMAKQKIISEWPRFLLHTGDQIYADDIGFNQGKQIAGQRFAAQVPGPKDAQELIDGAWAGRFAHRFVGVDPKKLAQSAPVAPLQQREKQLLTDLSRLRTQISAIARKERSVTSEMRAKIKEEIMKSAKLEEVRRHLKAARERNLPSNYVTDPTAMRFRYLITNHLLWQVPIDAKDAPEVKPLSLQSRDGKTFYASAGDLRGIHAADYAEYSYLYERAWTAAGAKKALAHLPSFMIFDDHEITDDWNFNRNWVEIAHDSPGDSYRMWPKTITDGLIAYWMYQGWGNLSPAAWSSDPRVEILLRARAKGKDALPELRRLVWERAAKPARPGTAPSKRLTWYYALPLGSPRFLVVDDRTEREVFGAGGPFQNQLQWLQKKLAEERSSAAFVVFPTPYLLPHPISWAMAHEKWARAIKFLMGLFELRWDWVTIEQLARNADMEHAAGNQVWDEVKAMLAKLQDSVTSLKTIVFLSGDIHFSCNFDGQLKKNHGQSFPPHLLQLVSSPLRHRVSKDKQALLKNAYRYLWFETTGTHRDLTVRLAGLEGDKNSPHFLFQPSVALVDVDLRKTVGHARIRGDELPNVGIRQQHLTWNAQAAKMESRDFYYANNEATGPRLLTPARSTR
;
A
#
# COMPACT_ATOMS: atom_id res chain seq x y z
N MET A 1 31.94 47.29 -4.52
CA MET A 1 33.14 46.55 -4.05
C MET A 1 32.68 45.22 -3.49
N ARG A 2 33.42 44.15 -3.77
CA ARG A 2 33.01 42.74 -3.62
C ARG A 2 32.85 42.34 -2.16
N GLU A 3 31.64 42.00 -1.73
CA GLU A 3 31.44 41.17 -0.53
C GLU A 3 31.53 39.70 -0.94
N ARG A 4 32.64 39.07 -0.55
CA ARG A 4 32.89 37.64 -0.70
C ARG A 4 31.99 36.89 0.29
N THR A 5 31.26 35.88 -0.19
CA THR A 5 30.54 34.93 0.65
C THR A 5 31.53 34.04 1.41
N ARG A 6 31.21 33.74 2.67
CA ARG A 6 32.02 32.99 3.66
C ARG A 6 32.32 31.52 3.30
N PHE A 7 32.12 31.11 2.04
CA PHE A 7 32.53 29.82 1.48
C PHE A 7 34.06 29.68 1.32
N GLU A 8 34.82 30.77 1.49
CA GLU A 8 36.28 30.84 1.27
C GLU A 8 37.13 30.90 2.57
N HIS A 9 36.52 30.85 3.76
CA HIS A 9 37.25 31.02 5.03
C HIS A 9 37.33 29.74 5.86
N GLU A 10 38.17 28.81 5.42
CA GLU A 10 38.91 27.87 6.28
C GLU A 10 40.14 27.40 5.48
N ILE A 11 41.17 28.24 5.45
CA ILE A 11 42.52 27.89 5.01
C ILE A 11 43.44 28.35 6.14
N THR A 12 43.92 27.40 6.94
CA THR A 12 45.05 27.61 7.84
C THR A 12 46.12 26.59 7.51
N ASP A 13 47.35 27.11 7.42
CA ASP A 13 48.61 26.44 7.09
C ASP A 13 48.71 24.99 7.55
N VAL A 14 48.83 24.08 6.59
CA VAL A 14 49.47 22.78 6.76
C VAL A 14 50.53 22.69 5.67
N GLY A 15 51.80 22.59 6.08
CA GLY A 15 52.95 22.61 5.18
C GLY A 15 52.82 21.66 3.99
N GLU A 16 53.34 22.09 2.84
CA GLU A 16 53.33 21.37 1.57
C GLU A 16 53.92 19.95 1.72
N ARG A 17 53.06 18.96 1.92
CA ARG A 17 53.39 17.57 1.61
C ARG A 17 53.21 17.39 0.11
N GLU A 18 54.22 16.84 -0.55
CA GLU A 18 54.17 16.48 -1.97
C GLU A 18 53.04 15.47 -2.21
N ILE A 19 51.96 15.88 -2.88
CA ILE A 19 50.80 15.04 -3.19
C ILE A 19 51.16 14.17 -4.39
N ARG A 20 51.45 12.88 -4.16
CA ARG A 20 51.90 11.91 -5.18
C ARG A 20 51.06 11.87 -6.46
N HIS A 21 49.77 12.18 -6.37
CA HIS A 21 48.81 12.10 -7.48
C HIS A 21 48.15 13.45 -7.80
N GLY A 22 48.76 14.57 -7.39
CA GLY A 22 48.31 15.91 -7.72
C GLY A 22 48.28 16.16 -9.24
N GLY A 23 47.25 16.85 -9.72
CA GLY A 23 47.06 17.22 -11.12
C GLY A 23 46.29 16.21 -11.98
N LEU A 24 45.91 15.04 -11.44
CA LEU A 24 45.07 14.07 -12.15
C LEU A 24 43.68 14.64 -12.47
N PRO A 25 43.18 14.48 -13.71
CA PRO A 25 41.85 14.94 -14.07
C PRO A 25 40.76 13.94 -13.65
N PHE A 26 39.58 14.47 -13.33
CA PHE A 26 38.33 13.73 -13.30
C PHE A 26 37.27 14.46 -14.14
N ARG A 27 36.22 13.74 -14.53
CA ARG A 27 35.12 14.25 -15.34
C ARG A 27 33.79 14.06 -14.63
N VAL A 28 32.87 15.00 -14.83
CA VAL A 28 31.49 14.94 -14.36
C VAL A 28 30.54 15.08 -15.54
N VAL A 29 29.54 14.21 -15.59
CA VAL A 29 28.53 14.15 -16.65
C VAL A 29 27.10 14.18 -16.10
N ASP A 30 26.12 14.49 -16.95
CA ASP A 30 24.69 14.45 -16.61
C ASP A 30 24.10 13.03 -16.79
N ALA A 31 22.77 12.92 -16.64
CA ALA A 31 22.02 11.67 -16.82
C ALA A 31 22.24 11.00 -18.20
N GLY A 32 22.44 11.82 -19.25
CA GLY A 32 22.69 11.38 -20.62
C GLY A 32 24.17 11.26 -20.97
N GLU A 33 25.05 11.23 -19.96
CA GLU A 33 26.52 11.18 -20.09
C GLU A 33 27.13 12.37 -20.84
N LYS A 34 26.42 13.51 -20.92
CA LYS A 34 26.95 14.76 -21.47
C LYS A 34 27.75 15.53 -20.42
N SER A 35 28.81 16.21 -20.84
CA SER A 35 29.67 16.99 -19.95
C SER A 35 28.92 18.10 -19.22
N LEU A 36 29.07 18.15 -17.90
CA LEU A 36 28.39 19.13 -17.05
C LEU A 36 29.23 20.42 -16.90
N SER A 37 29.30 21.22 -17.97
CA SER A 37 30.11 22.45 -18.01
C SER A 37 29.65 23.50 -17.00
N GLY A 38 30.59 24.14 -16.30
CA GLY A 38 30.34 25.27 -15.41
C GLY A 38 29.70 24.93 -14.06
N ALA A 39 29.27 23.69 -13.83
CA ALA A 39 28.74 23.30 -12.52
C ALA A 39 29.84 23.32 -11.45
N ARG A 40 29.48 23.80 -10.26
CA ARG A 40 30.40 23.91 -9.13
C ARG A 40 30.60 22.56 -8.45
N TYR A 41 31.85 22.23 -8.16
CA TYR A 41 32.24 21.00 -7.49
C TYR A 41 33.05 21.29 -6.22
N VAL A 42 33.03 20.31 -5.30
CA VAL A 42 33.88 20.25 -4.12
C VAL A 42 34.33 18.81 -3.93
N VAL A 43 35.63 18.59 -3.80
CA VAL A 43 36.23 17.33 -3.37
C VAL A 43 36.85 17.57 -1.99
N SER A 44 36.50 16.75 -1.02
CA SER A 44 36.99 16.88 0.36
C SER A 44 37.68 15.61 0.85
N GLN A 45 38.78 15.78 1.58
CA GLN A 45 39.57 14.70 2.18
C GLN A 45 40.35 15.23 3.38
N ASP A 46 40.11 14.70 4.58
CA ASP A 46 40.92 14.98 5.79
C ASP A 46 41.20 16.47 6.05
N GLY A 47 40.22 17.34 5.81
CA GLY A 47 40.34 18.81 5.94
C GLY A 47 40.87 19.53 4.69
N ASN A 48 41.47 18.81 3.75
CA ASN A 48 41.84 19.35 2.44
C ASN A 48 40.62 19.41 1.51
N THR A 49 40.56 20.46 0.69
CA THR A 49 39.46 20.69 -0.25
C THR A 49 39.97 21.17 -1.60
N ASP A 50 39.49 20.54 -2.67
CA ASP A 50 39.57 21.04 -4.05
C ASP A 50 38.19 21.48 -4.50
N ALA A 51 38.04 22.76 -4.86
CA ALA A 51 36.74 23.30 -5.28
C ALA A 51 36.91 24.25 -6.48
N GLY A 52 35.88 24.32 -7.31
CA GLY A 52 35.89 25.16 -8.51
C GLY A 52 34.66 24.95 -9.39
N ALA A 53 34.73 25.44 -10.62
CA ALA A 53 33.75 25.14 -11.67
C ALA A 53 34.37 24.17 -12.68
N LEU A 54 33.55 23.24 -13.19
CA LEU A 54 33.95 22.31 -14.24
C LEU A 54 34.18 23.05 -15.56
N ASP A 55 35.18 22.62 -16.34
CA ASP A 55 35.46 23.19 -17.66
C ASP A 55 34.39 22.81 -18.72
N SER A 56 34.58 23.25 -19.97
CA SER A 56 33.66 22.96 -21.08
C SER A 56 33.51 21.47 -21.40
N GLN A 57 34.43 20.64 -20.95
CA GLN A 57 34.40 19.18 -21.09
C GLN A 57 33.93 18.48 -19.82
N GLY A 58 33.46 19.25 -18.82
CA GLY A 58 33.01 18.75 -17.53
C GLY A 58 34.16 18.25 -16.67
N ARG A 59 35.39 18.73 -16.86
CA ARG A 59 36.58 18.25 -16.15
C ARG A 59 37.03 19.19 -15.04
N ALA A 60 37.71 18.59 -14.07
CA ALA A 60 38.40 19.25 -12.98
C ALA A 60 39.64 18.43 -12.59
N ARG A 61 40.50 18.98 -11.74
CA ARG A 61 41.74 18.33 -11.29
C ARG A 61 41.79 18.22 -9.78
N PHE A 62 42.36 17.12 -9.30
CA PHE A 62 42.80 17.00 -7.91
C PHE A 62 44.06 17.86 -7.73
N VAL A 63 44.08 18.73 -6.73
CA VAL A 63 45.21 19.64 -6.45
C VAL A 63 45.71 19.42 -5.05
N ARG A 64 44.82 19.48 -4.05
CA ARG A 64 45.09 19.32 -2.62
C ARG A 64 44.63 17.97 -2.07
N VAL A 65 43.77 17.27 -2.80
CA VAL A 65 43.28 15.93 -2.45
C VAL A 65 44.13 14.87 -3.13
N ASP A 66 44.52 13.83 -2.39
CA ASP A 66 45.14 12.63 -2.96
C ASP A 66 44.05 11.64 -3.41
N PRO A 67 43.80 11.48 -4.73
CA PRO A 67 42.76 10.60 -5.24
C PRO A 67 43.01 9.10 -4.97
N ALA A 68 44.20 8.69 -4.53
CA ALA A 68 44.47 7.31 -4.14
C ALA A 68 43.87 6.96 -2.77
N ARG A 69 43.58 7.97 -1.95
CA ARG A 69 42.98 7.83 -0.62
C ARG A 69 41.48 8.16 -0.67
N ALA A 70 40.79 7.87 0.43
CA ALA A 70 39.36 8.16 0.58
C ALA A 70 39.10 9.67 0.41
N PHE A 71 38.17 10.04 -0.45
CA PHE A 71 37.67 11.40 -0.63
C PHE A 71 36.16 11.39 -0.85
N ARG A 72 35.52 12.55 -0.71
CA ARG A 72 34.09 12.75 -1.03
C ARG A 72 33.95 13.79 -2.13
N LEU A 73 33.15 13.48 -3.15
CA LEU A 73 32.82 14.39 -4.25
C LEU A 73 31.41 14.94 -4.08
N HIS A 74 31.27 16.24 -4.26
CA HIS A 74 30.02 16.97 -4.27
C HIS A 74 29.93 17.84 -5.51
N VAL A 75 28.77 17.83 -6.15
CA VAL A 75 28.41 18.75 -7.23
C VAL A 75 27.14 19.48 -6.80
N GLU A 76 27.18 20.81 -6.87
CA GLU A 76 26.17 21.65 -6.25
C GLU A 76 24.74 21.30 -6.72
N GLY A 77 23.87 21.04 -5.73
CA GLY A 77 22.44 20.78 -5.94
C GLY A 77 22.13 19.42 -6.58
N ARG A 78 23.11 18.50 -6.66
CA ARG A 78 22.99 17.26 -7.44
C ARG A 78 23.43 16.03 -6.63
N ALA A 79 22.71 14.93 -6.82
CA ALA A 79 23.16 13.61 -6.39
C ALA A 79 24.29 13.14 -7.32
N CYS A 80 25.32 12.50 -6.77
CA CYS A 80 26.52 12.10 -7.49
C CYS A 80 26.73 10.58 -7.48
N ALA A 81 26.97 9.97 -8.64
CA ALA A 81 27.23 8.54 -8.82
C ALA A 81 28.59 8.29 -9.48
N ILE A 82 29.15 7.10 -9.30
CA ILE A 82 30.36 6.67 -10.02
C ILE A 82 29.93 6.19 -11.42
N VAL A 83 30.61 6.61 -12.48
CA VAL A 83 30.43 6.02 -13.82
C VAL A 83 31.55 5.03 -14.10
N GLU A 84 32.79 5.45 -13.87
CA GLU A 84 33.97 4.63 -14.08
C GLU A 84 35.18 5.18 -13.30
N GLY A 85 36.16 4.33 -13.05
CA GLY A 85 37.48 4.75 -12.55
C GLY A 85 37.60 5.03 -11.06
N ALA A 86 36.49 4.95 -10.32
CA ALA A 86 36.46 5.05 -8.87
C ALA A 86 35.86 3.80 -8.21
N VAL A 87 36.14 3.62 -6.92
CA VAL A 87 35.63 2.53 -6.08
C VAL A 87 34.97 3.15 -4.86
N LEU A 88 33.81 2.62 -4.50
CA LEU A 88 33.13 2.90 -3.24
C LEU A 88 33.79 2.10 -2.11
N LEU A 89 34.20 2.77 -1.03
CA LEU A 89 34.83 2.11 0.12
C LEU A 89 33.74 1.63 1.10
N ILE A 90 33.45 0.33 1.08
CA ILE A 90 32.32 -0.25 1.84
C ILE A 90 32.66 -0.68 3.27
N ASP A 91 33.94 -0.74 3.64
CA ASP A 91 34.39 -1.19 4.97
C ASP A 91 34.38 -0.06 6.01
N ASN A 92 33.91 1.13 5.63
CA ASN A 92 33.79 2.26 6.53
C ASN A 92 32.45 2.16 7.28
N GLU A 93 32.49 2.16 8.62
CA GLU A 93 31.31 2.07 9.49
C GLU A 93 30.30 3.23 9.28
N GLU A 94 30.74 4.36 8.70
CA GLU A 94 29.89 5.49 8.29
C GLU A 94 29.14 5.22 6.96
N VAL A 95 29.55 4.21 6.19
CA VAL A 95 28.89 3.80 4.95
C VAL A 95 27.74 2.90 5.30
N GLU A 96 26.60 3.52 5.49
CA GLU A 96 25.33 2.81 5.57
C GLU A 96 25.15 1.89 4.38
N TYR A 97 25.01 0.59 4.64
CA TYR A 97 24.66 -0.39 3.64
C TYR A 97 23.26 -0.07 3.09
N GLY A 98 23.26 0.50 1.89
CA GLY A 98 22.21 0.32 0.92
C GLY A 98 22.46 -1.00 0.18
N GLY A 99 21.40 -1.77 0.02
CA GLY A 99 21.40 -3.06 -0.64
C GLY A 99 22.13 -3.05 -1.98
N GLN A 100 23.29 -3.71 -2.04
CA GLN A 100 24.11 -3.69 -3.24
C GLN A 100 23.67 -4.72 -4.26
N PHE A 101 23.18 -4.24 -5.41
CA PHE A 101 22.99 -5.05 -6.60
C PHE A 101 24.30 -5.61 -7.15
N VAL A 102 25.42 -4.93 -6.83
CA VAL A 102 26.77 -5.27 -7.27
C VAL A 102 27.69 -5.33 -6.05
N ASP A 103 28.59 -6.31 -6.00
CA ASP A 103 29.55 -6.42 -4.91
C ASP A 103 30.72 -5.46 -5.14
N TRP A 104 30.70 -4.30 -4.47
CA TRP A 104 31.74 -3.28 -4.63
C TRP A 104 33.15 -3.75 -4.20
N ARG A 105 33.28 -4.87 -3.47
CA ARG A 105 34.59 -5.49 -3.20
C ARG A 105 35.28 -5.96 -4.47
N LEU A 106 34.51 -6.24 -5.53
CA LEU A 106 35.01 -6.66 -6.84
C LEU A 106 35.47 -5.49 -7.71
N ALA A 107 35.07 -4.25 -7.40
CA ALA A 107 35.32 -3.08 -8.25
C ALA A 107 36.82 -2.77 -8.44
N ASP A 108 37.64 -3.18 -7.48
CA ASP A 108 39.09 -2.97 -7.50
C ASP A 108 39.91 -4.27 -7.66
N ASP A 109 39.26 -5.43 -7.83
CA ASP A 109 39.94 -6.69 -8.12
C ASP A 109 40.53 -6.64 -9.55
N PRO A 110 41.86 -6.72 -9.75
CA PRO A 110 42.48 -6.59 -11.06
C PRO A 110 42.04 -7.65 -12.09
N LYS A 111 41.58 -8.82 -11.63
CA LYS A 111 41.17 -9.95 -12.48
C LYS A 111 39.66 -9.98 -12.72
N ARG A 112 38.86 -9.53 -11.74
CA ARG A 112 37.40 -9.66 -11.76
C ARG A 112 36.68 -8.35 -12.09
N ALA A 113 37.27 -7.19 -11.79
CA ALA A 113 36.59 -5.90 -11.95
C ALA A 113 36.06 -5.68 -13.39
N GLU A 114 36.92 -5.84 -14.39
CA GLU A 114 36.55 -5.58 -15.80
C GLU A 114 35.65 -6.66 -16.40
N ARG A 115 35.75 -7.91 -15.91
CA ARG A 115 35.00 -9.06 -16.44
C ARG A 115 33.64 -9.23 -15.78
N GLU A 116 33.54 -8.95 -14.49
CA GLU A 116 32.39 -9.31 -13.65
C GLU A 116 31.69 -8.06 -13.08
N PHE A 117 32.43 -7.10 -12.52
CA PHE A 117 31.83 -5.96 -11.83
C PHE A 117 31.34 -4.86 -12.78
N TRP A 118 32.24 -4.25 -13.56
CA TRP A 118 31.92 -3.07 -14.38
C TRP A 118 30.88 -3.33 -15.48
N PRO A 119 30.87 -4.49 -16.16
CA PRO A 119 29.78 -4.85 -17.07
C PRO A 119 28.42 -4.91 -16.35
N GLN A 120 28.36 -5.56 -15.19
CA GLN A 120 27.13 -5.66 -14.39
C GLN A 120 26.69 -4.29 -13.87
N TYR A 121 27.60 -3.51 -13.29
CA TYR A 121 27.31 -2.17 -12.78
C TYR A 121 26.84 -1.23 -13.89
N THR A 122 27.47 -1.26 -15.07
CA THR A 122 27.04 -0.45 -16.21
C THR A 122 25.67 -0.87 -16.73
N ALA A 123 25.40 -2.18 -16.79
CA ALA A 123 24.11 -2.70 -17.19
C ALA A 123 23.00 -2.27 -16.22
N GLU A 124 23.24 -2.35 -14.91
CA GLU A 124 22.29 -1.87 -13.91
C GLU A 124 22.14 -0.35 -13.97
N ARG A 125 23.22 0.43 -14.12
CA ARG A 125 23.17 1.90 -14.26
C ARG A 125 22.39 2.37 -15.49
N LYS A 126 22.44 1.61 -16.58
CA LYS A 126 21.70 1.92 -17.82
C LYS A 126 20.28 1.36 -17.83
N ARG A 127 19.91 0.52 -16.86
CA ARG A 127 18.57 -0.03 -16.75
C ARG A 127 17.60 1.09 -16.38
N ALA A 128 16.47 1.19 -17.07
CA ALA A 128 15.45 2.17 -16.70
C ALA A 128 14.99 1.91 -15.23
N PRO A 129 14.68 2.95 -14.43
CA PRO A 129 14.21 2.84 -13.06
C PRO A 129 12.76 2.31 -12.98
N SER A 130 12.42 1.30 -13.77
CA SER A 130 11.12 0.66 -13.76
C SER A 130 11.24 -0.68 -13.03
N GLY A 131 10.75 -0.73 -11.79
CA GLY A 131 10.32 -1.95 -11.11
C GLY A 131 10.67 -2.05 -9.62
N PRO A 132 10.11 -3.05 -8.90
CA PRO A 132 10.16 -3.19 -7.45
C PRO A 132 11.53 -3.48 -6.82
N VAL A 133 12.54 -3.87 -7.59
CA VAL A 133 13.90 -4.11 -7.10
C VAL A 133 14.78 -2.89 -7.34
N THR A 134 14.44 -1.96 -8.25
CA THR A 134 15.30 -0.85 -8.71
C THR A 134 15.45 0.26 -7.66
N PHE A 135 15.95 -0.12 -6.48
CA PHE A 135 16.42 0.73 -5.41
C PHE A 135 17.79 1.25 -5.80
N TRP A 136 17.80 2.47 -6.35
CA TRP A 136 19.02 3.19 -6.64
C TRP A 136 19.67 3.72 -5.35
N GLN A 137 20.07 2.81 -4.46
CA GLN A 137 20.86 3.18 -3.27
C GLN A 137 22.33 3.45 -3.59
N HIS A 138 22.81 3.12 -4.81
CA HIS A 138 24.24 3.19 -5.18
C HIS A 138 24.69 4.53 -5.76
N ASP A 139 23.74 5.34 -6.22
CA ASP A 139 24.05 6.52 -7.02
C ASP A 139 24.20 7.80 -6.20
N HIS A 140 24.14 7.73 -4.87
CA HIS A 140 24.45 8.88 -4.03
C HIS A 140 25.71 8.65 -3.21
N ILE A 141 26.86 9.00 -3.79
CA ILE A 141 28.18 8.86 -3.17
C ILE A 141 28.59 10.10 -2.37
N MET A 142 27.81 11.18 -2.32
CA MET A 142 28.26 12.43 -1.71
C MET A 142 28.67 12.30 -0.24
N ARG A 143 27.97 11.46 0.52
CA ARG A 143 28.31 11.19 1.93
C ARG A 143 29.21 9.97 2.09
N ARG A 144 29.58 9.30 1.00
CA ARG A 144 30.34 8.05 0.99
C ARG A 144 31.78 8.29 0.53
N PRO A 145 32.77 7.78 1.26
CA PRO A 145 34.15 7.84 0.81
C PRO A 145 34.35 6.98 -0.43
N VAL A 146 34.98 7.57 -1.44
CA VAL A 146 35.42 6.90 -2.67
C VAL A 146 36.92 7.09 -2.84
N ARG A 147 37.55 6.27 -3.68
CA ARG A 147 38.92 6.51 -4.15
C ARG A 147 39.03 6.14 -5.62
N LEU A 148 40.07 6.61 -6.30
CA LEU A 148 40.36 6.15 -7.65
C LEU A 148 40.93 4.72 -7.65
N ARG A 149 40.64 4.00 -8.73
CA ARG A 149 41.18 2.66 -8.99
C ARG A 149 42.67 2.75 -9.29
N SER A 150 43.41 1.73 -8.89
CA SER A 150 44.86 1.63 -9.11
C SER A 150 45.24 1.81 -10.59
N SER A 151 44.42 1.30 -11.52
CA SER A 151 44.62 1.42 -12.97
C SER A 151 44.38 2.82 -13.54
N TYR A 152 43.71 3.71 -12.81
CA TYR A 152 43.49 5.11 -13.17
C TYR A 152 44.57 6.01 -12.56
N LEU A 153 45.17 5.59 -11.44
CA LEU A 153 46.31 6.25 -10.83
C LEU A 153 47.61 6.03 -11.63
N SER A 154 47.79 4.86 -12.23
CA SER A 154 49.01 4.46 -12.97
C SER A 154 49.04 4.84 -14.45
N SER A 155 47.99 5.46 -15.00
CA SER A 155 47.93 5.91 -16.41
C SER A 155 47.48 7.38 -16.53
N PRO A 156 48.28 8.34 -16.03
CA PRO A 156 47.92 9.77 -16.05
C PRO A 156 47.71 10.26 -17.49
N GLY A 157 46.51 10.75 -17.81
CA GLY A 157 46.20 11.39 -19.10
C GLY A 157 45.58 10.49 -20.18
N THR A 158 45.56 9.17 -20.01
CA THR A 158 44.87 8.22 -20.92
C THR A 158 43.53 7.73 -20.38
N LYS A 159 43.38 7.63 -19.05
CA LYS A 159 42.13 7.28 -18.39
C LYS A 159 41.69 8.42 -17.48
N ILE A 160 40.40 8.76 -17.49
CA ILE A 160 39.82 9.82 -16.68
C ILE A 160 38.67 9.21 -15.89
N ALA A 161 38.72 9.31 -14.56
CA ALA A 161 37.60 8.87 -13.73
C ALA A 161 36.37 9.73 -14.03
N THR A 162 35.24 9.09 -14.29
CA THR A 162 33.99 9.78 -14.62
C THR A 162 32.97 9.57 -13.51
N PHE A 163 32.35 10.67 -13.09
CA PHE A 163 31.23 10.70 -12.16
C PHE A 163 30.00 11.26 -12.87
N GLN A 164 28.82 10.85 -12.45
CA GLN A 164 27.57 11.40 -12.92
C GLN A 164 26.99 12.30 -11.82
N ALA A 165 26.43 13.45 -12.18
CA ALA A 165 25.76 14.35 -11.26
C ALA A 165 24.40 14.78 -11.83
N VAL A 166 23.33 14.45 -11.11
CA VAL A 166 21.95 14.69 -11.54
C VAL A 166 21.15 15.46 -10.48
N PRO A 167 20.23 16.35 -10.88
CA PRO A 167 19.27 16.94 -9.93
C PRO A 167 18.53 15.84 -9.16
N LEU A 168 18.17 16.12 -7.91
CA LEU A 168 17.32 15.21 -7.14
C LEU A 168 15.90 15.22 -7.73
N HIS A 169 15.32 14.03 -7.85
CA HIS A 169 14.00 13.81 -8.43
C HIS A 169 12.98 13.35 -7.37
N ILE A 170 11.74 13.78 -7.55
CA ILE A 170 10.57 13.30 -6.80
C ILE A 170 10.13 11.98 -7.42
N ARG A 171 10.15 10.92 -6.62
CA ARG A 171 9.63 9.60 -6.98
C ARG A 171 8.10 9.59 -6.90
N VAL A 172 7.56 10.04 -5.76
CA VAL A 172 6.12 10.18 -5.52
C VAL A 172 5.88 11.48 -4.75
N GLY A 173 4.88 12.26 -5.15
CA GLY A 173 4.60 13.53 -4.50
C GLY A 173 4.58 14.76 -5.41
N PRO A 174 4.45 15.94 -4.79
CA PRO A 174 4.10 16.15 -3.38
C PRO A 174 2.63 15.79 -3.08
N LEU A 175 2.36 15.34 -1.86
CA LEU A 175 1.02 15.03 -1.36
C LEU A 175 0.68 15.93 -0.17
N VAL A 176 -0.51 16.52 -0.15
CA VAL A 176 -1.06 17.21 1.01
C VAL A 176 -1.80 16.18 1.86
N ARG A 177 -1.27 15.89 3.04
CA ARG A 177 -1.80 14.84 3.93
C ARG A 177 -2.67 15.48 5.01
N PHE A 178 -2.28 15.35 6.28
CA PHE A 178 -2.92 16.01 7.40
C PHE A 178 -2.92 17.53 7.21
N VAL A 179 -4.09 18.14 7.35
CA VAL A 179 -4.29 19.59 7.39
C VAL A 179 -5.34 19.88 8.44
N ASP A 180 -5.03 20.79 9.36
CA ASP A 180 -5.97 21.30 10.35
C ASP A 180 -6.18 22.81 10.15
N ASP A 181 -6.55 23.52 11.22
CA ASP A 181 -6.81 24.96 11.18
C ASP A 181 -5.55 25.83 11.28
N SER A 182 -4.37 25.23 11.52
CA SER A 182 -3.11 25.97 11.73
C SER A 182 -1.86 25.29 11.16
N GLN A 183 -1.98 24.06 10.67
CA GLN A 183 -0.90 23.22 10.18
C GLN A 183 -1.29 22.43 8.93
N ALA A 184 -0.29 22.12 8.12
CA ALA A 184 -0.42 21.23 6.97
C ALA A 184 0.84 20.38 6.81
N LEU A 185 0.68 19.12 6.41
CA LEU A 185 1.78 18.20 6.14
C LEU A 185 1.92 17.96 4.64
N VAL A 186 3.12 18.25 4.12
CA VAL A 186 3.49 17.94 2.75
C VAL A 186 4.40 16.72 2.74
N TRP A 187 3.89 15.61 2.23
CA TRP A 187 4.61 14.34 2.09
C TRP A 187 5.27 14.26 0.71
N VAL A 188 6.49 13.76 0.65
CA VAL A 188 7.20 13.50 -0.60
C VAL A 188 8.12 12.28 -0.45
N GLU A 189 8.21 11.51 -1.52
CA GLU A 189 9.21 10.47 -1.68
C GLU A 189 10.21 10.89 -2.76
N THR A 190 11.50 10.82 -2.46
CA THR A 190 12.59 11.16 -3.37
C THR A 190 13.31 9.91 -3.88
N GLU A 191 13.92 10.00 -5.06
CA GLU A 191 14.67 8.86 -5.61
C GLU A 191 15.97 8.57 -4.84
N THR A 192 16.56 9.60 -4.23
CA THR A 192 17.81 9.54 -3.46
C THR A 192 17.65 10.27 -2.13
N PRO A 193 18.53 10.04 -1.14
CA PRO A 193 18.48 10.78 0.12
C PRO A 193 18.69 12.29 -0.12
N GLY A 194 17.88 13.13 0.53
CA GLY A 194 17.93 14.57 0.32
C GLY A 194 17.27 15.39 1.42
N LEU A 195 17.33 16.69 1.23
CA LEU A 195 16.65 17.72 2.01
C LEU A 195 15.51 18.30 1.16
N VAL A 196 14.43 18.66 1.83
CA VAL A 196 13.21 19.20 1.24
C VAL A 196 12.95 20.56 1.87
N ARG A 197 12.74 21.58 1.04
CA ARG A 197 12.23 22.89 1.46
C ARG A 197 10.86 23.09 0.84
N VAL A 198 9.85 23.29 1.67
CA VAL A 198 8.53 23.74 1.23
C VAL A 198 8.41 25.22 1.51
N SER A 199 8.24 26.01 0.45
CA SER A 199 8.04 27.45 0.56
C SER A 199 6.59 27.79 0.25
N PHE A 200 5.94 28.55 1.12
CA PHE A 200 4.51 28.79 1.06
C PHE A 200 4.14 30.22 1.48
N ARG A 201 2.96 30.66 1.03
CA ARG A 201 2.36 31.93 1.45
C ARG A 201 0.85 31.90 1.31
N LYS A 202 0.16 32.74 2.08
CA LYS A 202 -1.27 33.00 1.91
C LYS A 202 -1.52 33.61 0.53
N THR A 203 -2.54 33.14 -0.17
CA THR A 203 -2.92 33.68 -1.48
C THR A 203 -3.68 35.00 -1.31
N ALA A 204 -3.46 35.97 -2.20
CA ALA A 204 -4.22 37.23 -2.17
C ALA A 204 -5.68 37.01 -2.57
N ASP A 205 -5.91 36.14 -3.55
CA ASP A 205 -7.24 35.66 -3.94
C ASP A 205 -7.60 34.42 -3.10
N GLN A 206 -8.64 34.55 -2.28
CA GLN A 206 -9.18 33.48 -1.43
C GLN A 206 -10.47 32.87 -2.01
N VAL A 207 -10.93 33.35 -3.17
CA VAL A 207 -12.21 32.97 -3.79
C VAL A 207 -11.97 32.10 -5.01
N ASN A 208 -11.07 32.50 -5.90
CA ASN A 208 -10.84 31.77 -7.14
C ASN A 208 -9.73 30.73 -6.98
N VAL A 209 -9.87 29.63 -7.72
CA VAL A 209 -8.81 28.64 -7.89
C VAL A 209 -7.59 29.32 -8.51
N PRO A 210 -6.37 29.18 -7.95
CA PRO A 210 -5.16 29.72 -8.58
C PRO A 210 -4.94 29.18 -10.01
N ARG A 211 -4.86 30.08 -11.00
CA ARG A 211 -4.72 29.76 -12.45
C ARG A 211 -3.55 30.53 -13.10
N PRO A 212 -3.09 30.14 -14.30
CA PRO A 212 -2.05 30.88 -15.03
C PRO A 212 -2.47 32.34 -15.27
N GLY A 213 -1.50 33.26 -15.35
CA GLY A 213 -1.77 34.65 -15.77
C GLY A 213 -0.98 35.72 -14.99
N ARG A 214 -0.66 35.47 -13.71
CA ARG A 214 0.28 36.30 -12.95
C ARG A 214 1.47 35.45 -12.49
N ALA A 215 2.67 35.93 -12.79
CA ALA A 215 3.90 35.34 -12.27
C ALA A 215 3.94 35.50 -10.75
N LEU A 216 4.21 34.40 -10.05
CA LEU A 216 4.34 34.37 -8.60
C LEU A 216 5.84 34.36 -8.25
N THR A 217 6.23 35.24 -7.33
CA THR A 217 7.62 35.42 -6.90
C THR A 217 7.89 34.67 -5.60
N GLU A 218 9.12 34.19 -5.43
CA GLU A 218 9.55 33.56 -4.17
C GLU A 218 9.96 34.56 -3.07
N VAL A 219 9.83 35.86 -3.32
CA VAL A 219 10.10 36.92 -2.33
C VAL A 219 9.04 36.90 -1.22
N GLY A 220 9.49 36.89 0.04
CA GLY A 220 8.62 36.97 1.23
C GLY A 220 7.87 35.69 1.57
N LEU A 221 8.29 34.53 1.06
CA LEU A 221 7.71 33.25 1.44
C LEU A 221 8.14 32.84 2.85
N ALA A 222 7.23 32.18 3.56
CA ALA A 222 7.63 31.34 4.69
C ALA A 222 8.18 30.03 4.13
N SER A 223 9.18 29.45 4.80
CA SER A 223 9.73 28.15 4.43
C SER A 223 9.76 27.22 5.64
N ARG A 224 9.57 25.93 5.38
CA ARG A 224 9.80 24.85 6.33
C ARG A 224 10.60 23.76 5.66
N HIS A 225 11.38 23.06 6.45
CA HIS A 225 12.32 22.09 5.93
C HIS A 225 12.10 20.69 6.51
N GLY A 226 12.64 19.69 5.81
CA GLY A 226 12.73 18.32 6.30
C GLY A 226 13.88 17.59 5.62
N ALA A 227 14.45 16.61 6.32
CA ALA A 227 15.40 15.67 5.73
C ALA A 227 14.70 14.33 5.50
N THR A 228 15.06 13.65 4.42
CA THR A 228 14.49 12.35 4.10
C THR A 228 14.93 11.30 5.10
N VAL A 229 14.01 10.44 5.55
CA VAL A 229 14.31 9.19 6.26
C VAL A 229 14.30 8.03 5.28
N ARG A 230 15.20 7.06 5.50
CA ARG A 230 15.30 5.86 4.68
C ARG A 230 14.48 4.72 5.27
N ALA A 231 13.63 4.09 4.48
CA ALA A 231 12.96 2.83 4.82
C ALA A 231 12.95 1.90 3.60
N GLY A 232 13.62 0.74 3.70
CA GLY A 232 13.70 -0.25 2.63
C GLY A 232 14.34 0.29 1.36
N GLY A 233 15.33 1.17 1.52
CA GLY A 233 15.97 1.87 0.40
C GLY A 233 15.15 2.91 -0.33
N ARG A 234 13.99 3.30 0.22
CA ARG A 234 13.19 4.43 -0.26
C ARG A 234 13.34 5.62 0.69
N HIS A 235 13.17 6.84 0.18
CA HIS A 235 13.51 8.07 0.88
C HIS A 235 12.27 8.96 1.02
N PHE A 236 11.83 9.18 2.26
CA PHE A 236 10.57 9.87 2.54
C PHE A 236 10.80 11.12 3.38
N ALA A 237 10.08 12.19 3.08
CA ALA A 237 10.05 13.38 3.92
C ALA A 237 8.60 13.82 4.15
N LEU A 238 8.34 14.30 5.37
CA LEU A 238 7.04 14.84 5.77
C LEU A 238 7.28 16.21 6.42
N VAL A 239 7.02 17.27 5.65
CA VAL A 239 7.33 18.65 6.05
C VAL A 239 6.10 19.28 6.67
N CYS A 240 6.21 19.73 7.93
CA CYS A 240 5.15 20.42 8.65
C CYS A 240 5.18 21.93 8.38
N LEU A 241 4.15 22.42 7.69
CA LEU A 241 3.82 23.84 7.58
C LEU A 241 3.01 24.21 8.82
N ASN A 242 3.38 25.30 9.49
CA ASN A 242 2.73 25.75 10.72
C ASN A 242 2.53 27.27 10.70
N ARG A 243 1.76 27.78 11.67
CA ARG A 243 1.31 29.18 11.74
C ARG A 243 0.45 29.55 10.53
N LEU A 244 -0.41 28.63 10.12
CA LEU A 244 -1.41 28.86 9.09
C LEU A 244 -2.69 29.45 9.73
N GLU A 245 -3.49 30.10 8.90
CA GLU A 245 -4.81 30.59 9.28
C GLU A 245 -5.88 29.56 8.92
N PRO A 246 -6.97 29.44 9.69
CA PRO A 246 -8.07 28.54 9.38
C PRO A 246 -8.74 28.88 8.05
N ASP A 247 -9.24 27.87 7.35
CA ASP A 247 -10.02 28.00 6.09
C ASP A 247 -9.41 28.88 4.98
N THR A 248 -8.09 28.92 4.93
CA THR A 248 -7.33 29.84 4.09
C THR A 248 -6.58 29.08 3.01
N VAL A 249 -6.59 29.63 1.80
CA VAL A 249 -5.85 29.11 0.65
C VAL A 249 -4.41 29.58 0.73
N TYR A 250 -3.51 28.60 0.74
CA TYR A 250 -2.06 28.79 0.65
C TYR A 250 -1.56 28.27 -0.67
N GLN A 251 -0.69 29.03 -1.32
CA GLN A 251 0.11 28.56 -2.44
C GLN A 251 1.47 28.11 -1.93
N TYR A 252 2.01 27.06 -2.53
CA TYR A 252 3.30 26.50 -2.14
C TYR A 252 4.08 25.96 -3.34
N THR A 253 5.39 25.85 -3.16
CA THR A 253 6.33 25.17 -4.05
C THR A 253 7.31 24.37 -3.22
N LEU A 254 8.04 23.45 -3.84
CA LEU A 254 9.01 22.59 -3.18
C LEU A 254 10.36 22.68 -3.90
N HIS A 255 11.44 22.65 -3.12
CA HIS A 255 12.81 22.56 -3.62
C HIS A 255 13.53 21.38 -2.95
N LEU A 256 14.33 20.65 -3.72
CA LEU A 256 15.16 19.54 -3.25
C LEU A 256 16.64 19.92 -3.27
N ALA A 257 17.37 19.54 -2.23
CA ALA A 257 18.82 19.66 -2.14
C ALA A 257 19.42 18.33 -1.65
N PRO A 258 20.66 17.99 -2.00
CA PRO A 258 21.30 16.80 -1.45
C PRO A 258 21.57 16.96 0.06
N LEU A 259 21.78 15.84 0.75
CA LEU A 259 22.23 15.86 2.14
C LEU A 259 23.61 16.56 2.26
N PRO A 260 23.95 17.15 3.43
CA PRO A 260 25.29 17.71 3.65
C PRO A 260 26.38 16.67 3.37
N VAL A 261 27.55 17.08 2.87
CA VAL A 261 28.65 16.15 2.54
C VAL A 261 29.23 15.47 3.78
N SER A 262 29.28 16.21 4.89
CA SER A 262 29.81 15.78 6.18
C SER A 262 28.91 16.30 7.32
N GLY A 263 29.20 15.87 8.54
CA GLY A 263 28.45 16.29 9.73
C GLY A 263 27.07 15.64 9.87
N ALA A 264 26.35 16.06 10.90
CA ALA A 264 25.03 15.53 11.23
C ALA A 264 24.00 15.86 10.14
N ILE A 265 23.07 14.94 9.91
CA ILE A 265 21.90 15.21 9.07
C ILE A 265 21.00 16.21 9.83
N PRO A 266 20.53 17.29 9.19
CA PRO A 266 19.64 18.26 9.83
C PRO A 266 18.39 17.60 10.42
N GLN A 267 18.07 17.92 11.67
CA GLN A 267 16.92 17.34 12.37
C GLN A 267 15.80 18.37 12.60
N GLU A 268 16.17 19.59 12.98
CA GLU A 268 15.26 20.67 13.35
C GLU A 268 15.43 21.87 12.42
N GLU A 269 14.44 22.77 12.40
CA GLU A 269 14.43 23.94 11.50
C GLU A 269 15.69 24.82 11.64
N SER A 270 16.27 24.92 12.85
CA SER A 270 17.50 25.68 13.12
C SER A 270 18.77 25.11 12.46
N ASP A 271 18.73 23.84 12.03
CA ASP A 271 19.84 23.16 11.38
C ASP A 271 19.92 23.51 9.89
N PHE A 272 18.82 23.94 9.28
CA PHE A 272 18.71 24.30 7.87
C PHE A 272 19.24 25.71 7.58
N ARG A 273 20.52 25.90 7.87
CA ARG A 273 21.27 27.13 7.58
C ARG A 273 21.61 27.22 6.08
N GLU A 274 22.00 28.39 5.61
CA GLU A 274 22.36 28.63 4.21
C GLU A 274 23.51 27.74 3.70
N SER A 275 24.39 27.27 4.59
CA SER A 275 25.45 26.30 4.27
C SER A 275 24.95 24.86 4.09
N VAL A 276 23.77 24.54 4.63
CA VAL A 276 23.14 23.21 4.59
C VAL A 276 22.12 23.15 3.45
N PHE A 277 21.28 24.16 3.34
CA PHE A 277 20.31 24.32 2.26
C PHE A 277 20.45 25.75 1.70
N PRO A 278 21.12 25.93 0.55
CA PRO A 278 21.29 27.24 -0.06
C PRO A 278 19.96 27.93 -0.37
N LYS A 279 19.90 29.26 -0.20
CA LYS A 279 18.71 30.05 -0.56
C LYS A 279 18.32 29.85 -2.03
N THR A 280 19.32 29.84 -2.90
CA THR A 280 19.16 29.66 -4.34
C THR A 280 19.93 28.42 -4.79
N LEU A 281 19.25 27.54 -5.53
CA LEU A 281 19.88 26.40 -6.19
C LEU A 281 20.32 26.76 -7.61
N PRO A 282 21.22 25.98 -8.24
CA PRO A 282 21.61 26.22 -9.63
C PRO A 282 20.40 26.28 -10.59
N PRO A 283 20.40 27.17 -11.60
CA PRO A 283 19.24 27.34 -12.50
C PRO A 283 18.75 26.05 -13.17
N GLU A 284 19.66 25.19 -13.58
CA GLU A 284 19.32 23.91 -14.23
C GLU A 284 18.65 22.92 -13.26
N VAL A 285 19.06 22.95 -11.98
CA VAL A 285 18.46 22.15 -10.91
C VAL A 285 17.05 22.65 -10.63
N LEU A 286 16.86 23.97 -10.52
CA LEU A 286 15.55 24.59 -10.37
C LEU A 286 14.63 24.21 -11.53
N GLN A 287 15.07 24.40 -12.78
CA GLN A 287 14.27 24.07 -13.96
C GLN A 287 13.86 22.59 -14.02
N ALA A 288 14.72 21.67 -13.56
CA ALA A 288 14.37 20.25 -13.48
C ALA A 288 13.23 20.01 -12.47
N GLN A 289 13.35 20.58 -11.27
CA GLN A 289 12.33 20.46 -10.22
C GLN A 289 11.01 21.15 -10.61
N GLU A 290 11.08 22.29 -11.30
CA GLU A 290 9.89 23.00 -11.81
C GLU A 290 9.11 22.16 -12.83
N ARG A 291 9.80 21.43 -13.72
CA ARG A 291 9.15 20.52 -14.69
C ARG A 291 8.39 19.39 -13.99
N GLU A 292 8.93 18.85 -12.90
CA GLU A 292 8.26 17.81 -12.12
C GLU A 292 6.98 18.33 -11.46
N LEU A 293 7.06 19.49 -10.81
CA LEU A 293 5.92 20.13 -10.14
C LEU A 293 4.85 20.62 -11.13
N ALA A 294 5.26 21.06 -12.33
CA ALA A 294 4.33 21.48 -13.38
C ALA A 294 3.35 20.37 -13.79
N SER A 295 3.75 19.10 -13.67
CA SER A 295 2.89 17.95 -13.99
C SER A 295 1.67 17.81 -13.08
N CYS A 296 1.79 18.23 -11.81
CA CYS A 296 0.70 18.21 -10.84
C CYS A 296 0.00 19.56 -10.65
N SER A 297 0.51 20.66 -11.21
CA SER A 297 -0.07 22.00 -11.08
C SER A 297 -1.29 22.26 -11.99
N PHE A 298 -2.26 23.03 -11.48
CA PHE A 298 -3.35 23.61 -12.29
C PHE A 298 -2.95 24.85 -13.08
N ARG A 299 -1.73 25.34 -12.85
CA ARG A 299 -1.11 26.47 -13.56
C ARG A 299 -0.09 26.05 -14.61
N SER A 300 0.22 24.75 -14.69
CA SER A 300 1.31 24.21 -15.51
C SER A 300 2.68 24.84 -15.19
N ASP A 301 2.86 25.28 -13.94
CA ASP A 301 4.12 25.81 -13.40
C ASP A 301 4.42 25.12 -12.04
N LYS A 302 5.48 25.54 -11.35
CA LYS A 302 5.87 24.94 -10.06
C LYS A 302 4.89 25.17 -8.90
N TRP A 303 3.93 26.08 -9.05
CA TRP A 303 3.09 26.50 -7.96
C TRP A 303 1.89 25.56 -7.79
N LEU A 304 1.75 25.08 -6.57
CA LEU A 304 0.66 24.27 -6.08
C LEU A 304 -0.11 25.08 -5.03
N PHE A 305 -1.25 24.57 -4.58
CA PHE A 305 -1.99 25.20 -3.50
C PHE A 305 -2.80 24.19 -2.70
N PHE A 306 -3.10 24.54 -1.46
CA PHE A 306 -4.03 23.80 -0.63
C PHE A 306 -4.86 24.77 0.20
N ARG A 307 -5.87 24.25 0.88
CA ARG A 307 -6.73 25.02 1.78
C ARG A 307 -6.70 24.39 3.16
N THR A 308 -6.46 25.20 4.18
CA THR A 308 -6.55 24.76 5.58
C THR A 308 -7.99 24.43 5.96
N LEU A 309 -8.16 23.64 7.02
CA LEU A 309 -9.48 23.28 7.55
C LEU A 309 -9.90 24.28 8.63
N ARG A 310 -11.09 24.05 9.20
CA ARG A 310 -11.59 24.67 10.42
C ARG A 310 -11.82 23.57 11.45
N SER A 311 -11.75 23.93 12.72
CA SER A 311 -12.16 23.03 13.80
C SER A 311 -13.66 22.75 13.79
N THR A 312 -14.50 23.66 13.26
CA THR A 312 -15.96 23.48 13.25
C THR A 312 -16.58 23.82 11.90
N TYR A 313 -17.61 23.05 11.52
CA TYR A 313 -18.39 23.25 10.29
C TYR A 313 -19.89 23.07 10.54
N GLU A 314 -20.67 24.05 10.11
CA GLU A 314 -22.13 23.92 9.96
C GLU A 314 -22.52 23.45 8.56
N ARG A 315 -21.67 23.71 7.57
CA ARG A 315 -21.78 23.19 6.21
C ARG A 315 -20.42 22.67 5.75
N LEU A 316 -20.39 21.47 5.20
CA LEU A 316 -19.16 20.80 4.81
C LEU A 316 -19.36 20.06 3.48
N ARG A 317 -18.45 20.28 2.54
CA ARG A 317 -18.29 19.44 1.35
C ARG A 317 -16.99 18.65 1.45
N PHE A 318 -17.06 17.34 1.30
CA PHE A 318 -15.87 16.48 1.18
C PHE A 318 -16.03 15.50 0.02
N ALA A 319 -14.91 14.95 -0.45
CA ALA A 319 -14.89 13.89 -1.45
C ALA A 319 -14.63 12.55 -0.77
N HIS A 320 -15.29 11.49 -1.24
CA HIS A 320 -15.20 10.13 -0.72
C HIS A 320 -15.00 9.17 -1.89
N GLY A 321 -14.03 8.27 -1.76
CA GLY A 321 -13.82 7.15 -2.67
C GLY A 321 -13.37 5.92 -1.90
N SER A 322 -13.66 4.73 -2.41
CA SER A 322 -13.22 3.47 -1.82
C SER A 322 -12.01 2.91 -2.58
N CYS A 323 -12.14 1.72 -3.17
CA CYS A 323 -11.00 0.97 -3.69
C CYS A 323 -10.57 1.43 -5.09
N ARG A 324 -9.29 1.27 -5.43
CA ARG A 324 -8.67 1.77 -6.65
C ARG A 324 -7.58 0.83 -7.15
N LYS A 325 -7.89 0.06 -8.21
CA LYS A 325 -6.86 -0.64 -8.99
C LYS A 325 -6.03 0.32 -9.86
N TRP A 326 -4.75 0.00 -10.08
CA TRP A 326 -3.79 0.82 -10.82
C TRP A 326 -4.18 1.07 -12.30
N PRO A 327 -4.42 2.33 -12.76
CA PRO A 327 -4.85 2.70 -14.13
C PRO A 327 -4.07 2.10 -15.30
N GLY A 328 -2.76 1.90 -15.15
CA GLY A 328 -1.86 1.54 -16.24
C GLY A 328 -1.72 0.05 -16.49
N ASP A 329 -2.71 -0.75 -16.08
CA ASP A 329 -2.67 -2.21 -16.25
C ASP A 329 -4.06 -2.81 -16.50
N THR A 330 -4.05 -4.04 -16.99
CA THR A 330 -5.24 -4.87 -17.23
C THR A 330 -5.35 -5.94 -16.15
N ASP A 331 -6.58 -6.31 -15.82
CA ASP A 331 -6.83 -7.48 -14.99
C ASP A 331 -6.24 -8.72 -15.70
N THR A 332 -5.96 -9.77 -14.93
CA THR A 332 -5.28 -11.00 -15.40
C THR A 332 -6.09 -11.78 -16.46
N ASP A 333 -7.38 -11.49 -16.56
CA ASP A 333 -8.28 -12.02 -17.59
C ASP A 333 -8.32 -11.17 -18.88
N GLY A 334 -7.50 -10.12 -18.95
CA GLY A 334 -7.41 -9.19 -20.08
C GLY A 334 -8.45 -8.08 -20.07
N THR A 335 -9.30 -7.99 -19.03
CA THR A 335 -10.30 -6.93 -18.93
C THR A 335 -9.69 -5.63 -18.37
N THR A 336 -10.30 -4.49 -18.71
CA THR A 336 -9.90 -3.18 -18.17
C THR A 336 -10.78 -2.84 -16.95
N PRO A 337 -10.21 -2.51 -15.78
CA PRO A 337 -10.93 -2.23 -14.52
C PRO A 337 -11.92 -1.04 -14.53
N GLY A 338 -12.18 -0.43 -15.68
CA GLY A 338 -12.96 0.80 -15.82
C GLY A 338 -12.11 2.08 -15.75
N PRO A 339 -12.74 3.26 -15.87
CA PRO A 339 -12.06 4.55 -15.77
C PRO A 339 -11.47 4.76 -14.37
N ASP A 340 -10.33 5.45 -14.28
CA ASP A 340 -9.73 5.88 -13.02
C ASP A 340 -10.33 7.20 -12.57
N MET A 341 -11.30 7.11 -11.66
CA MET A 341 -12.07 8.26 -11.23
C MET A 341 -11.27 9.23 -10.38
N LEU A 342 -10.21 8.81 -9.68
CA LEU A 342 -9.32 9.76 -8.98
C LEU A 342 -8.55 10.62 -9.99
N SER A 343 -8.06 9.99 -11.05
CA SER A 343 -7.37 10.72 -12.12
C SER A 343 -8.31 11.69 -12.84
N ILE A 344 -9.50 11.23 -13.22
CA ILE A 344 -10.51 12.05 -13.89
C ILE A 344 -11.00 13.17 -12.96
N PHE A 345 -11.16 12.89 -11.67
CA PHE A 345 -11.55 13.91 -10.70
C PHE A 345 -10.54 15.07 -10.65
N GLY A 346 -9.25 14.75 -10.58
CA GLY A 346 -8.18 15.74 -10.61
C GLY A 346 -8.04 16.47 -11.95
N SER A 347 -8.08 15.75 -13.07
CA SER A 347 -7.79 16.32 -14.41
C SER A 347 -9.00 16.96 -15.08
N GLU A 348 -10.22 16.53 -14.78
CA GLU A 348 -11.45 17.00 -15.41
C GLU A 348 -12.31 17.83 -14.45
N TRP A 349 -12.71 17.26 -13.31
CA TRP A 349 -13.68 17.93 -12.44
C TRP A 349 -13.06 19.14 -11.74
N MET A 350 -11.98 18.92 -10.99
CA MET A 350 -11.28 19.97 -10.25
C MET A 350 -10.72 21.03 -11.20
N ALA A 351 -10.19 20.59 -12.36
CA ALA A 351 -9.65 21.47 -13.39
C ALA A 351 -10.70 22.39 -14.04
N LYS A 352 -12.01 22.06 -13.97
CA LYS A 352 -13.10 22.90 -14.50
C LYS A 352 -13.66 23.89 -13.48
N GLN A 353 -13.55 23.59 -12.19
CA GLN A 353 -14.04 24.48 -11.14
C GLN A 353 -13.21 25.77 -11.09
N LYS A 354 -13.88 26.91 -10.99
CA LYS A 354 -13.23 28.24 -10.93
C LYS A 354 -13.19 28.79 -9.52
N ILE A 355 -14.08 28.34 -8.65
CA ILE A 355 -14.26 28.87 -7.31
C ILE A 355 -13.77 27.85 -6.28
N ILE A 356 -12.93 28.27 -5.33
CA ILE A 356 -12.34 27.36 -4.35
C ILE A 356 -13.39 26.77 -3.41
N SER A 357 -14.49 27.49 -3.12
CA SER A 357 -15.56 27.00 -2.26
C SER A 357 -16.34 25.83 -2.87
N GLU A 358 -16.27 25.63 -4.18
CA GLU A 358 -16.88 24.47 -4.86
C GLU A 358 -16.07 23.20 -4.65
N TRP A 359 -14.75 23.31 -4.45
CA TRP A 359 -13.87 22.18 -4.18
C TRP A 359 -14.17 21.55 -2.82
N PRO A 360 -14.03 20.22 -2.69
CA PRO A 360 -14.10 19.56 -1.39
C PRO A 360 -13.03 20.09 -0.43
N ARG A 361 -13.30 20.03 0.87
CA ARG A 361 -12.35 20.43 1.92
C ARG A 361 -11.23 19.40 2.08
N PHE A 362 -11.55 18.13 1.92
CA PHE A 362 -10.62 17.01 1.96
C PHE A 362 -11.16 15.85 1.11
N LEU A 363 -10.27 14.92 0.80
CA LEU A 363 -10.55 13.64 0.16
C LEU A 363 -10.37 12.52 1.20
N LEU A 364 -11.36 11.65 1.32
CA LEU A 364 -11.37 10.50 2.22
C LEU A 364 -11.36 9.22 1.39
N HIS A 365 -10.34 8.38 1.60
CA HIS A 365 -10.21 7.07 1.00
C HIS A 365 -10.57 5.98 2.01
N THR A 366 -11.59 5.21 1.69
CA THR A 366 -12.10 4.11 2.55
C THR A 366 -11.87 2.79 1.85
N GLY A 367 -10.68 2.22 2.03
CA GLY A 367 -10.26 0.96 1.45
C GLY A 367 -9.18 1.10 0.38
N ASP A 368 -9.08 0.12 -0.50
CA ASP A 368 -7.80 -0.20 -1.14
C ASP A 368 -7.28 0.82 -2.14
N GLN A 369 -6.06 1.31 -1.93
CA GLN A 369 -5.30 2.11 -2.89
C GLN A 369 -4.33 1.27 -3.71
N ILE A 370 -4.06 0.04 -3.29
CA ILE A 370 -3.34 -0.99 -4.05
C ILE A 370 -4.05 -2.34 -3.89
N TYR A 371 -3.94 -3.20 -4.92
CA TYR A 371 -4.36 -4.60 -4.81
C TYR A 371 -3.09 -5.44 -4.84
N ALA A 372 -2.70 -5.96 -3.68
CA ALA A 372 -1.47 -6.69 -3.48
C ALA A 372 -1.57 -8.15 -3.93
N ASP A 373 -2.77 -8.68 -4.04
CA ASP A 373 -3.12 -10.06 -4.35
C ASP A 373 -3.80 -10.22 -5.72
N ASP A 374 -4.39 -9.15 -6.25
CA ASP A 374 -4.92 -9.05 -7.61
C ASP A 374 -4.14 -8.00 -8.43
N ILE A 375 -2.83 -8.26 -8.58
CA ILE A 375 -1.92 -7.38 -9.32
C ILE A 375 -2.17 -7.52 -10.82
N GLY A 376 -2.28 -6.38 -11.51
CA GLY A 376 -2.41 -6.31 -12.96
C GLY A 376 -1.28 -7.03 -13.71
N PHE A 377 -1.58 -7.43 -14.96
CA PHE A 377 -0.70 -8.31 -15.74
C PHE A 377 0.74 -7.76 -15.93
N ASN A 378 0.89 -6.48 -16.29
CA ASN A 378 2.20 -5.88 -16.56
C ASN A 378 3.01 -5.66 -15.28
N GLN A 379 2.37 -5.19 -14.21
CA GLN A 379 2.97 -5.05 -12.89
C GLN A 379 3.41 -6.41 -12.36
N GLY A 380 2.56 -7.42 -12.51
CA GLY A 380 2.88 -8.81 -12.18
C GLY A 380 4.10 -9.27 -12.97
N LYS A 381 4.09 -9.18 -14.31
CA LYS A 381 5.22 -9.57 -15.16
C LYS A 381 6.52 -8.89 -14.73
N GLN A 382 6.46 -7.63 -14.33
CA GLN A 382 7.61 -6.88 -13.84
C GLN A 382 8.10 -7.39 -12.48
N ILE A 383 7.20 -7.62 -11.52
CA ILE A 383 7.52 -8.25 -10.23
C ILE A 383 8.17 -9.63 -10.46
N ALA A 384 7.52 -10.52 -11.21
CA ALA A 384 8.04 -11.85 -11.51
C ALA A 384 9.40 -11.78 -12.21
N GLY A 385 9.51 -11.03 -13.31
CA GLY A 385 10.76 -10.87 -14.06
C GLY A 385 11.93 -10.40 -13.19
N GLN A 386 11.63 -9.60 -12.16
CA GLN A 386 12.64 -9.13 -11.23
C GLN A 386 12.99 -10.14 -10.12
N ARG A 387 12.04 -10.95 -9.66
CA ARG A 387 12.34 -12.13 -8.83
C ARG A 387 13.34 -13.05 -9.54
N PHE A 388 13.22 -13.21 -10.86
CA PHE A 388 14.15 -14.00 -11.70
C PHE A 388 15.53 -13.36 -11.91
N ALA A 389 15.57 -12.04 -12.20
CA ALA A 389 16.81 -11.35 -12.54
C ALA A 389 17.79 -11.18 -11.36
N ALA A 390 17.30 -11.31 -10.12
CA ALA A 390 18.08 -11.11 -8.92
C ALA A 390 18.88 -12.37 -8.52
N GLN A 391 20.05 -12.57 -9.14
CA GLN A 391 21.19 -13.22 -8.47
C GLN A 391 21.95 -12.13 -7.71
N VAL A 392 21.49 -11.77 -6.51
CA VAL A 392 22.13 -10.70 -5.72
C VAL A 392 23.02 -11.33 -4.66
N PRO A 393 24.32 -10.98 -4.57
CA PRO A 393 25.16 -11.35 -3.43
C PRO A 393 24.63 -10.66 -2.17
N GLY A 394 24.10 -11.42 -1.21
CA GLY A 394 23.68 -10.90 0.09
C GLY A 394 24.85 -10.64 1.04
N PRO A 395 24.63 -9.91 2.16
CA PRO A 395 25.60 -9.85 3.26
C PRO A 395 25.91 -11.26 3.79
N LYS A 396 27.11 -11.48 4.34
CA LYS A 396 27.52 -12.80 4.84
C LYS A 396 26.88 -13.17 6.18
N ASP A 397 26.31 -12.20 6.90
CA ASP A 397 25.64 -12.43 8.18
C ASP A 397 24.15 -12.76 7.98
N ALA A 398 23.74 -13.93 8.49
CA ALA A 398 22.39 -14.43 8.38
C ALA A 398 21.35 -13.53 9.07
N GLN A 399 21.73 -12.78 10.10
CA GLN A 399 20.78 -11.97 10.87
C GLN A 399 20.42 -10.65 10.16
N GLU A 400 21.37 -10.04 9.46
CA GLU A 400 21.13 -8.87 8.59
C GLU A 400 20.37 -9.23 7.31
N LEU A 401 20.51 -10.46 6.83
CA LEU A 401 19.72 -11.01 5.72
C LEU A 401 18.25 -11.28 6.09
N ILE A 402 17.97 -11.61 7.35
CA ILE A 402 16.63 -11.98 7.82
C ILE A 402 15.77 -10.77 8.21
N ASP A 403 16.41 -9.64 8.57
CA ASP A 403 15.74 -8.40 9.01
C ASP A 403 16.06 -7.15 8.14
N GLY A 404 17.13 -7.16 7.33
CA GLY A 404 17.60 -6.05 6.49
C GLY A 404 16.74 -5.78 5.25
N ALA A 405 17.05 -4.76 4.44
CA ALA A 405 16.24 -4.35 3.27
C ALA A 405 15.88 -5.48 2.27
N TRP A 406 16.59 -6.61 2.31
CA TRP A 406 16.40 -7.81 1.49
C TRP A 406 15.74 -9.01 2.18
N ALA A 407 15.39 -8.86 3.45
CA ALA A 407 14.68 -9.86 4.22
C ALA A 407 13.38 -10.29 3.53
N GLY A 408 13.15 -11.60 3.48
CA GLY A 408 12.03 -12.22 2.77
C GLY A 408 12.37 -12.64 1.34
N ARG A 409 13.06 -11.80 0.57
CA ARG A 409 13.25 -12.00 -0.88
C ARG A 409 14.22 -13.15 -1.22
N PHE A 410 15.34 -13.26 -0.47
CA PHE A 410 16.38 -14.29 -0.72
C PHE A 410 16.96 -14.92 0.54
N ALA A 411 16.45 -14.62 1.74
CA ALA A 411 17.01 -15.13 2.98
C ALA A 411 17.15 -16.67 2.98
N HIS A 412 16.20 -17.37 2.34
CA HIS A 412 16.22 -18.82 2.16
C HIS A 412 17.39 -19.34 1.30
N ARG A 413 17.99 -18.52 0.42
CA ARG A 413 19.18 -18.86 -0.38
C ARG A 413 20.49 -18.74 0.39
N PHE A 414 20.48 -18.04 1.53
CA PHE A 414 21.68 -17.71 2.31
C PHE A 414 21.69 -18.31 3.73
N VAL A 415 20.62 -18.99 4.15
CA VAL A 415 20.69 -19.83 5.35
C VAL A 415 21.70 -20.93 5.05
N GLY A 416 22.83 -20.92 5.75
CA GLY A 416 23.77 -22.02 5.80
C GLY A 416 23.04 -23.26 6.32
N VAL A 417 22.47 -24.03 5.41
CA VAL A 417 21.99 -25.37 5.72
C VAL A 417 23.25 -26.17 6.02
N ASP A 418 23.47 -26.51 7.29
CA ASP A 418 24.54 -27.42 7.69
C ASP A 418 24.39 -28.71 6.87
N PRO A 419 25.30 -29.00 5.93
CA PRO A 419 25.18 -30.17 5.07
C PRO A 419 25.18 -31.47 5.88
N LYS A 420 25.76 -31.48 7.07
CA LYS A 420 25.77 -32.63 7.97
C LYS A 420 24.40 -32.87 8.60
N LYS A 421 23.62 -31.83 8.90
CA LYS A 421 22.23 -31.96 9.35
C LYS A 421 21.28 -32.42 8.24
N LEU A 422 21.53 -32.02 6.99
CA LEU A 422 20.75 -32.50 5.85
C LEU A 422 21.11 -33.96 5.50
N ALA A 423 22.39 -34.32 5.52
CA ALA A 423 22.87 -35.68 5.24
C ALA A 423 22.46 -36.71 6.30
N GLN A 424 22.29 -36.29 7.56
CA GLN A 424 21.76 -37.17 8.63
C GLN A 424 20.26 -37.46 8.50
N SER A 425 19.55 -36.80 7.58
CA SER A 425 18.08 -36.93 7.44
C SER A 425 17.58 -37.85 6.32
N ALA A 426 18.46 -38.58 5.61
CA ALA A 426 17.97 -39.61 4.69
C ALA A 426 19.01 -40.70 4.34
N PRO A 427 18.84 -41.95 4.83
CA PRO A 427 19.37 -43.11 4.12
C PRO A 427 18.44 -43.46 2.94
N VAL A 428 19.02 -43.82 1.79
CA VAL A 428 18.31 -44.28 0.57
C VAL A 428 17.79 -45.74 0.73
N ALA A 429 18.36 -46.51 1.66
CA ALA A 429 18.03 -47.91 1.93
C ALA A 429 16.55 -48.20 2.28
N PRO A 430 15.83 -47.37 3.07
CA PRO A 430 14.42 -47.61 3.42
C PRO A 430 13.46 -47.51 2.22
N LEU A 431 13.81 -46.71 1.20
CA LEU A 431 12.98 -46.56 -0.01
C LEU A 431 13.03 -47.81 -0.88
N GLN A 432 14.20 -48.44 -1.02
CA GLN A 432 14.36 -49.69 -1.78
C GLN A 432 13.63 -50.86 -1.10
N GLN A 433 13.72 -50.96 0.22
CA GLN A 433 13.03 -52.01 0.97
C GLN A 433 11.50 -51.86 0.89
N ARG A 434 10.99 -50.63 0.89
CA ARG A 434 9.56 -50.34 0.79
C ARG A 434 9.01 -50.52 -0.64
N GLU A 435 9.78 -50.17 -1.67
CA GLU A 435 9.43 -50.50 -3.06
C GLU A 435 9.34 -52.02 -3.26
N LYS A 436 10.24 -52.79 -2.65
CA LYS A 436 10.22 -54.26 -2.69
C LYS A 436 8.98 -54.83 -2.00
N GLN A 437 8.58 -54.28 -0.86
CA GLN A 437 7.35 -54.68 -0.15
C GLN A 437 6.09 -54.40 -0.99
N LEU A 438 5.99 -53.21 -1.61
CA LEU A 438 4.89 -52.82 -2.50
C LEU A 438 4.75 -53.73 -3.72
N LEU A 439 5.88 -54.16 -4.27
CA LEU A 439 5.93 -55.13 -5.36
C LEU A 439 5.34 -56.49 -4.96
N THR A 440 5.61 -56.93 -3.74
CA THR A 440 5.04 -58.15 -3.17
C THR A 440 3.53 -58.01 -2.93
N ASP A 441 3.08 -56.88 -2.41
CA ASP A 441 1.65 -56.63 -2.18
C ASP A 441 0.86 -56.55 -3.49
N LEU A 442 1.41 -55.87 -4.50
CA LEU A 442 0.83 -55.79 -5.85
C LEU A 442 0.73 -57.16 -6.52
N SER A 443 1.73 -58.03 -6.35
CA SER A 443 1.66 -59.38 -6.91
C SER A 443 0.54 -60.19 -6.24
N ARG A 444 0.43 -60.11 -4.91
CA ARG A 444 -0.63 -60.79 -4.14
C ARG A 444 -2.03 -60.33 -4.55
N LEU A 445 -2.24 -59.02 -4.71
CA LEU A 445 -3.48 -58.43 -5.19
C LEU A 445 -3.85 -58.89 -6.60
N ARG A 446 -2.89 -58.90 -7.54
CA ARG A 446 -3.12 -59.40 -8.91
C ARG A 446 -3.50 -60.88 -8.91
N THR A 447 -2.89 -61.70 -8.05
CA THR A 447 -3.25 -63.11 -7.89
C THR A 447 -4.65 -63.26 -7.31
N GLN A 448 -5.05 -62.45 -6.33
CA GLN A 448 -6.41 -62.45 -5.77
C GLN A 448 -7.46 -62.04 -6.80
N ILE A 449 -7.22 -60.95 -7.54
CA ILE A 449 -8.12 -60.51 -8.63
C ILE A 449 -8.28 -61.62 -9.67
N SER A 450 -7.18 -62.26 -10.08
CA SER A 450 -7.20 -63.37 -11.05
C SER A 450 -7.94 -64.61 -10.51
N ALA A 451 -7.79 -64.94 -9.23
CA ALA A 451 -8.47 -66.08 -8.59
C ALA A 451 -9.99 -65.85 -8.48
N ILE A 452 -10.41 -64.60 -8.21
CA ILE A 452 -11.83 -64.22 -8.18
C ILE A 452 -12.40 -64.26 -9.61
N ALA A 453 -11.65 -63.80 -10.60
CA ALA A 453 -12.06 -63.83 -12.01
C ALA A 453 -12.19 -65.26 -12.58
N ARG A 454 -11.38 -66.22 -12.11
CA ARG A 454 -11.43 -67.64 -12.54
C ARG A 454 -12.56 -68.46 -11.94
N LYS A 455 -13.30 -67.97 -10.93
CA LYS A 455 -14.54 -68.62 -10.44
C LYS A 455 -15.70 -68.34 -11.40
N GLU A 456 -15.60 -68.91 -12.59
CA GLU A 456 -16.66 -68.90 -13.61
C GLU A 456 -17.78 -69.86 -13.21
N ARG A 457 -18.90 -69.31 -12.68
CA ARG A 457 -20.27 -69.70 -13.06
C ARG A 457 -21.42 -68.91 -12.39
N SER A 458 -21.16 -67.95 -11.50
CA SER A 458 -22.15 -66.92 -11.13
C SER A 458 -21.50 -65.73 -10.44
N VAL A 459 -21.05 -64.74 -11.22
CA VAL A 459 -20.51 -63.49 -10.66
C VAL A 459 -21.68 -62.65 -10.13
N THR A 460 -21.91 -62.70 -8.82
CA THR A 460 -22.91 -61.85 -8.14
C THR A 460 -22.50 -60.38 -8.17
N SER A 461 -23.45 -59.46 -7.96
CA SER A 461 -23.20 -58.02 -7.84
C SER A 461 -22.16 -57.68 -6.76
N GLU A 462 -22.19 -58.41 -5.64
CA GLU A 462 -21.22 -58.29 -4.55
C GLU A 462 -19.81 -58.71 -4.98
N MET A 463 -19.67 -59.78 -5.77
CA MET A 463 -18.37 -60.19 -6.30
C MET A 463 -17.80 -59.13 -7.27
N ARG A 464 -18.64 -58.48 -8.10
CA ARG A 464 -18.21 -57.36 -8.96
C ARG A 464 -17.74 -56.16 -8.14
N ALA A 465 -18.45 -55.82 -7.07
CA ALA A 465 -18.06 -54.74 -6.17
C ALA A 465 -16.69 -55.02 -5.51
N LYS A 466 -16.48 -56.27 -5.06
CA LYS A 466 -15.22 -56.69 -4.44
C LYS A 466 -14.06 -56.70 -5.43
N ILE A 467 -14.25 -57.16 -6.67
CA ILE A 467 -13.24 -57.06 -7.73
C ILE A 467 -12.90 -55.59 -8.02
N LYS A 468 -13.91 -54.71 -8.09
CA LYS A 468 -13.71 -53.28 -8.33
C LYS A 468 -12.93 -52.61 -7.19
N GLU A 469 -13.20 -52.99 -5.95
CA GLU A 469 -12.46 -52.51 -4.78
C GLU A 469 -10.99 -52.95 -4.81
N GLU A 470 -10.72 -54.22 -5.10
CA GLU A 470 -9.35 -54.74 -5.20
C GLU A 470 -8.58 -54.17 -6.41
N ILE A 471 -9.24 -53.93 -7.54
CA ILE A 471 -8.66 -53.20 -8.69
C ILE A 471 -8.28 -51.78 -8.27
N MET A 472 -9.15 -51.05 -7.57
CA MET A 472 -8.82 -49.71 -7.07
C MET A 472 -7.67 -49.72 -6.07
N LYS A 473 -7.60 -50.70 -5.16
CA LYS A 473 -6.45 -50.89 -4.25
C LYS A 473 -5.15 -51.12 -5.03
N SER A 474 -5.19 -51.98 -6.05
CA SER A 474 -4.03 -52.27 -6.91
C SER A 474 -3.55 -51.04 -7.68
N ALA A 475 -4.46 -50.25 -8.26
CA ALA A 475 -4.13 -49.02 -8.98
C ALA A 475 -3.48 -47.97 -8.06
N LYS A 476 -3.99 -47.86 -6.82
CA LYS A 476 -3.46 -46.95 -5.80
C LYS A 476 -2.05 -47.35 -5.36
N LEU A 477 -1.76 -48.64 -5.20
CA LEU A 477 -0.42 -49.13 -4.86
C LEU A 477 0.58 -48.98 -6.02
N GLU A 478 0.13 -49.14 -7.27
CA GLU A 478 0.95 -48.96 -8.47
C GLU A 478 1.36 -47.50 -8.68
N GLU A 479 0.50 -46.56 -8.29
CA GLU A 479 0.77 -45.12 -8.26
C GLU A 479 1.81 -44.76 -7.18
N VAL A 480 1.64 -45.28 -5.96
CA VAL A 480 2.63 -45.10 -4.87
C VAL A 480 4.01 -45.63 -5.28
N ARG A 481 4.05 -46.77 -5.98
CA ARG A 481 5.31 -47.33 -6.51
C ARG A 481 5.97 -46.41 -7.54
N ARG A 482 5.22 -45.83 -8.48
CA ARG A 482 5.75 -44.85 -9.46
C ARG A 482 6.35 -43.63 -8.77
N HIS A 483 5.69 -43.13 -7.72
CA HIS A 483 6.20 -42.00 -6.95
C HIS A 483 7.46 -42.33 -6.15
N LEU A 484 7.54 -43.52 -5.53
CA LEU A 484 8.76 -43.97 -4.84
C LEU A 484 9.95 -44.13 -5.79
N LYS A 485 9.72 -44.68 -6.99
CA LYS A 485 10.75 -44.81 -8.02
C LYS A 485 11.27 -43.44 -8.46
N ALA A 486 10.37 -42.49 -8.76
CA ALA A 486 10.74 -41.12 -9.15
C ALA A 486 11.43 -40.34 -8.01
N ALA A 487 11.03 -40.55 -6.75
CA ALA A 487 11.67 -39.93 -5.59
C ALA A 487 13.08 -40.48 -5.35
N ARG A 488 13.30 -41.78 -5.58
CA ARG A 488 14.63 -42.41 -5.55
C ARG A 488 15.54 -41.85 -6.64
N GLU A 489 15.03 -41.68 -7.86
CA GLU A 489 15.79 -41.08 -8.98
C GLU A 489 16.15 -39.60 -8.74
N ARG A 490 15.46 -38.92 -7.81
CA ARG A 490 15.64 -37.50 -7.47
C ARG A 490 16.27 -37.24 -6.09
N ASN A 491 16.69 -38.27 -5.35
CA ASN A 491 17.29 -38.18 -4.00
C ASN A 491 16.45 -37.40 -2.95
N LEU A 492 15.12 -37.59 -2.90
CA LEU A 492 14.23 -36.92 -1.94
C LEU A 492 13.98 -37.74 -0.64
N PRO A 493 13.75 -37.11 0.54
CA PRO A 493 13.53 -37.83 1.81
C PRO A 493 12.20 -38.62 1.89
N SER A 494 12.15 -39.71 2.69
CA SER A 494 11.02 -40.68 2.70
C SER A 494 9.69 -40.15 3.24
N ASN A 495 9.76 -39.17 4.13
CA ASN A 495 8.67 -38.40 4.72
C ASN A 495 7.96 -37.48 3.71
N TYR A 496 8.54 -37.25 2.52
CA TYR A 496 7.85 -36.59 1.41
C TYR A 496 6.91 -37.51 0.61
N VAL A 497 6.95 -38.82 0.85
CA VAL A 497 6.26 -39.83 0.01
C VAL A 497 5.11 -40.55 0.73
N THR A 498 4.89 -40.32 2.03
CA THR A 498 3.95 -41.13 2.85
C THR A 498 2.54 -40.56 3.02
N ASP A 499 2.19 -39.46 2.37
CA ASP A 499 0.83 -38.91 2.44
C ASP A 499 0.11 -38.98 1.06
N PRO A 500 -0.80 -39.96 0.85
CA PRO A 500 -1.62 -40.05 -0.34
C PRO A 500 -2.78 -39.04 -0.35
N THR A 501 -2.85 -38.13 0.62
CA THR A 501 -3.75 -36.98 0.61
C THR A 501 -3.11 -35.88 -0.23
N ALA A 502 -3.52 -35.82 -1.50
CA ALA A 502 -3.13 -34.84 -2.49
C ALA A 502 -3.67 -33.41 -2.18
N MET A 503 -3.59 -32.95 -0.93
CA MET A 503 -3.83 -31.56 -0.52
C MET A 503 -2.56 -30.78 -0.21
N ARG A 504 -1.40 -31.46 -0.14
CA ARG A 504 -0.11 -30.79 0.09
C ARG A 504 0.51 -30.15 -1.16
N PHE A 505 0.08 -30.52 -2.37
CA PHE A 505 0.65 -29.99 -3.61
C PHE A 505 0.03 -28.68 -4.11
N ARG A 506 -1.04 -28.17 -3.50
CA ARG A 506 -1.51 -26.78 -3.75
C ARG A 506 -0.84 -25.76 -2.82
N TYR A 507 -0.56 -26.11 -1.55
CA TYR A 507 0.21 -25.30 -0.58
C TYR A 507 1.66 -25.12 -0.99
N LEU A 508 2.26 -26.15 -1.59
CA LEU A 508 3.60 -25.98 -2.15
C LEU A 508 3.59 -25.07 -3.38
N ILE A 509 2.61 -25.13 -4.28
CA ILE A 509 2.70 -24.37 -5.54
C ILE A 509 2.35 -22.88 -5.35
N THR A 510 1.38 -22.48 -4.54
CA THR A 510 1.11 -21.04 -4.34
C THR A 510 2.11 -20.36 -3.40
N ASN A 511 2.48 -20.96 -2.27
CA ASN A 511 3.52 -20.39 -1.40
C ASN A 511 4.94 -20.59 -1.95
N HIS A 512 5.29 -21.69 -2.64
CA HIS A 512 6.60 -21.74 -3.30
C HIS A 512 6.68 -20.89 -4.55
N LEU A 513 5.62 -20.62 -5.33
CA LEU A 513 5.76 -19.72 -6.49
C LEU A 513 5.89 -18.24 -6.10
N LEU A 514 5.36 -17.84 -4.94
CA LEU A 514 5.60 -16.50 -4.41
C LEU A 514 7.08 -16.28 -4.05
N TRP A 515 7.77 -17.32 -3.58
CA TRP A 515 9.07 -17.20 -2.91
C TRP A 515 10.22 -18.02 -3.48
N GLN A 516 9.95 -19.00 -4.36
CA GLN A 516 10.94 -19.72 -5.15
C GLN A 516 11.09 -19.04 -6.50
N VAL A 517 12.33 -18.78 -6.83
CA VAL A 517 12.76 -18.37 -8.17
C VAL A 517 13.23 -19.65 -8.87
N PRO A 518 12.52 -20.12 -9.92
CA PRO A 518 12.96 -21.22 -10.76
C PRO A 518 14.41 -21.05 -11.22
N ILE A 519 15.16 -22.15 -11.29
CA ILE A 519 16.60 -22.15 -11.57
C ILE A 519 16.85 -21.76 -13.04
N ASP A 520 16.00 -22.21 -13.96
CA ASP A 520 16.03 -21.82 -15.37
C ASP A 520 14.80 -20.99 -15.76
N ALA A 521 14.97 -20.03 -16.68
CA ALA A 521 13.88 -19.17 -17.17
C ALA A 521 12.74 -19.94 -17.87
N LYS A 522 13.00 -21.15 -18.39
CA LYS A 522 12.00 -22.05 -18.97
C LYS A 522 11.14 -22.77 -17.92
N ASP A 523 11.62 -22.84 -16.68
CA ASP A 523 10.93 -23.42 -15.53
C ASP A 523 10.13 -22.36 -14.75
N ALA A 524 10.22 -21.10 -15.19
CA ALA A 524 9.25 -20.07 -14.83
C ALA A 524 7.84 -20.59 -15.12
N PRO A 525 6.93 -20.62 -14.14
CA PRO A 525 5.56 -21.03 -14.43
C PRO A 525 5.02 -20.12 -15.53
N GLU A 526 4.63 -20.73 -16.65
CA GLU A 526 3.83 -20.05 -17.66
C GLU A 526 2.56 -19.57 -16.95
N VAL A 527 2.28 -18.26 -16.98
CA VAL A 527 1.02 -17.71 -16.46
C VAL A 527 -0.10 -18.21 -17.39
N LYS A 528 -0.57 -19.42 -17.10
CA LYS A 528 -1.71 -20.05 -17.77
C LYS A 528 -2.92 -19.97 -16.84
N PRO A 529 -4.15 -19.83 -17.38
CA PRO A 529 -5.36 -19.75 -16.57
C PRO A 529 -5.48 -21.01 -15.69
N LEU A 530 -5.19 -20.89 -14.40
CA LEU A 530 -5.37 -21.98 -13.44
C LEU A 530 -6.85 -22.10 -13.12
N SER A 531 -7.57 -22.92 -13.87
CA SER A 531 -8.92 -23.33 -13.48
C SER A 531 -8.87 -24.09 -12.14
N LEU A 532 -9.57 -23.57 -11.15
CA LEU A 532 -9.83 -24.22 -9.86
C LEU A 532 -10.71 -25.47 -10.07
N GLN A 533 -10.14 -26.59 -10.54
CA GLN A 533 -10.85 -27.88 -10.43
C GLN A 533 -10.64 -28.46 -9.04
N SER A 534 -11.67 -28.40 -8.18
CA SER A 534 -11.71 -29.14 -6.92
C SER A 534 -11.95 -30.62 -7.21
N ARG A 535 -11.03 -31.51 -6.82
CA ARG A 535 -11.30 -32.95 -6.86
C ARG A 535 -11.66 -33.55 -5.49
N ASP A 536 -11.36 -32.86 -4.38
CA ASP A 536 -11.45 -33.48 -3.04
C ASP A 536 -12.18 -32.61 -1.97
N GLY A 537 -12.70 -31.43 -2.32
CA GLY A 537 -13.71 -30.70 -1.52
C GLY A 537 -13.37 -30.28 -0.07
N LYS A 538 -12.11 -30.30 0.40
CA LYS A 538 -11.81 -30.09 1.84
C LYS A 538 -10.71 -29.12 2.27
N THR A 539 -10.04 -28.37 1.40
CA THR A 539 -9.13 -27.29 1.87
C THR A 539 -9.14 -26.08 0.95
N PHE A 540 -9.54 -24.93 1.51
CA PHE A 540 -9.50 -23.61 0.88
C PHE A 540 -8.43 -22.76 1.56
N TYR A 541 -7.67 -22.02 0.76
CA TYR A 541 -6.47 -21.28 1.17
C TYR A 541 -6.85 -19.85 1.56
N ALA A 542 -6.05 -19.24 2.44
CA ALA A 542 -6.04 -17.79 2.60
C ALA A 542 -5.50 -17.19 1.28
N SER A 543 -6.38 -16.48 0.57
CA SER A 543 -6.02 -15.35 -0.28
C SER A 543 -4.95 -15.52 -1.37
N ALA A 544 -5.42 -15.98 -2.52
CA ALA A 544 -5.02 -15.42 -3.80
C ALA A 544 -6.30 -15.35 -4.61
N GLY A 545 -6.88 -14.15 -4.77
CA GLY A 545 -8.08 -13.95 -5.58
C GLY A 545 -7.98 -14.73 -6.89
N ASP A 546 -9.03 -15.49 -7.23
CA ASP A 546 -9.27 -16.23 -8.48
C ASP A 546 -8.01 -16.64 -9.32
N LEU A 547 -6.98 -17.20 -8.66
CA LEU A 547 -5.79 -17.92 -9.17
C LEU A 547 -5.19 -17.55 -10.55
N ARG A 548 -5.25 -16.29 -10.99
CA ARG A 548 -4.66 -15.87 -12.28
C ARG A 548 -3.49 -14.87 -12.17
N GLY A 549 -3.08 -14.46 -10.95
CA GLY A 549 -2.16 -13.32 -10.74
C GLY A 549 -0.94 -13.55 -9.83
N ILE A 550 -0.10 -12.53 -9.76
CA ILE A 550 1.09 -12.43 -8.88
C ILE A 550 0.69 -11.66 -7.62
N HIS A 551 1.17 -12.09 -6.45
CA HIS A 551 0.95 -11.39 -5.17
C HIS A 551 2.23 -10.69 -4.70
N ALA A 552 2.12 -9.50 -4.11
CA ALA A 552 3.23 -8.74 -3.54
C ALA A 552 3.79 -9.45 -2.30
N ALA A 553 5.09 -9.63 -2.28
CA ALA A 553 5.76 -10.47 -1.28
C ALA A 553 6.31 -9.62 -0.13
N ASP A 554 6.98 -8.52 -0.44
CA ASP A 554 7.79 -7.77 0.50
C ASP A 554 7.61 -6.25 0.38
N TYR A 555 8.21 -5.52 1.33
CA TYR A 555 8.06 -4.07 1.45
C TYR A 555 8.34 -3.35 0.13
N ALA A 556 9.30 -3.87 -0.64
CA ALA A 556 9.74 -3.32 -1.88
C ALA A 556 8.70 -3.49 -3.01
N GLU A 557 8.07 -4.66 -3.11
CA GLU A 557 6.96 -4.89 -4.02
C GLU A 557 5.70 -4.10 -3.64
N TYR A 558 5.35 -4.04 -2.34
CA TYR A 558 4.25 -3.19 -1.87
C TYR A 558 4.51 -1.71 -2.19
N SER A 559 5.70 -1.20 -1.88
CA SER A 559 6.07 0.19 -2.18
C SER A 559 6.03 0.48 -3.68
N TYR A 560 6.39 -0.50 -4.52
CA TYR A 560 6.26 -0.38 -5.96
C TYR A 560 4.81 -0.25 -6.42
N LEU A 561 3.89 -1.02 -5.83
CA LEU A 561 2.47 -0.88 -6.13
C LEU A 561 1.96 0.52 -5.75
N TYR A 562 2.35 1.06 -4.59
CA TYR A 562 2.03 2.43 -4.19
C TYR A 562 2.62 3.49 -5.11
N GLU A 563 3.89 3.34 -5.48
CA GLU A 563 4.56 4.23 -6.45
C GLU A 563 3.76 4.31 -7.74
N ARG A 564 3.35 3.16 -8.29
CA ARG A 564 2.48 3.14 -9.47
C ARG A 564 1.18 3.86 -9.14
N ALA A 565 0.41 3.38 -8.17
CA ALA A 565 -0.89 3.93 -7.79
C ALA A 565 -0.92 5.46 -7.76
N TRP A 566 0.05 6.08 -7.10
CA TRP A 566 0.05 7.53 -6.85
C TRP A 566 0.76 8.36 -7.91
N THR A 567 1.43 7.71 -8.88
CA THR A 567 2.11 8.44 -9.95
C THR A 567 1.27 8.68 -11.20
N ALA A 568 0.04 8.17 -11.26
CA ALA A 568 -0.91 8.51 -12.34
C ALA A 568 -1.15 10.04 -12.39
N ALA A 569 -1.07 10.61 -13.59
CA ALA A 569 -1.03 12.06 -13.79
C ALA A 569 -2.20 12.81 -13.14
N GLY A 570 -3.43 12.34 -13.31
CA GLY A 570 -4.61 12.98 -12.72
C GLY A 570 -4.67 12.81 -11.19
N ALA A 571 -4.26 11.65 -10.68
CA ALA A 571 -4.23 11.38 -9.24
C ALA A 571 -3.22 12.28 -8.52
N LYS A 572 -2.02 12.49 -9.09
CA LYS A 572 -1.04 13.44 -8.56
C LYS A 572 -1.62 14.86 -8.40
N LYS A 573 -2.44 15.32 -9.36
CA LYS A 573 -3.08 16.65 -9.28
C LYS A 573 -4.02 16.77 -8.08
N ALA A 574 -4.88 15.77 -7.86
CA ALA A 574 -5.81 15.78 -6.74
C ALA A 574 -5.06 15.75 -5.39
N LEU A 575 -4.11 14.81 -5.24
CA LEU A 575 -3.40 14.59 -3.98
C LEU A 575 -2.42 15.73 -3.64
N ALA A 576 -1.93 16.48 -4.63
CA ALA A 576 -1.10 17.66 -4.41
C ALA A 576 -1.90 18.90 -3.96
N HIS A 577 -3.24 18.87 -4.01
CA HIS A 577 -4.05 20.06 -3.72
C HIS A 577 -5.15 19.85 -2.67
N LEU A 578 -5.50 18.60 -2.37
CA LEU A 578 -6.48 18.27 -1.36
C LEU A 578 -5.83 17.54 -0.18
N PRO A 579 -6.15 17.95 1.07
CA PRO A 579 -5.89 17.12 2.24
C PRO A 579 -6.50 15.73 2.01
N SER A 580 -5.69 14.68 2.18
CA SER A 580 -6.07 13.31 1.86
C SER A 580 -5.95 12.42 3.09
N PHE A 581 -7.07 11.91 3.60
CA PHE A 581 -7.15 10.99 4.74
C PHE A 581 -7.48 9.59 4.23
N MET A 582 -6.81 8.58 4.76
CA MET A 582 -6.91 7.21 4.21
C MET A 582 -6.90 6.13 5.30
N ILE A 583 -7.52 4.99 5.01
CA ILE A 583 -7.47 3.77 5.82
C ILE A 583 -7.43 2.56 4.88
N PHE A 584 -6.63 1.53 5.23
CA PHE A 584 -6.52 0.31 4.42
C PHE A 584 -7.79 -0.55 4.45
N ASP A 585 -7.89 -1.49 3.51
CA ASP A 585 -8.72 -2.71 3.64
C ASP A 585 -7.87 -4.00 3.54
N ASP A 586 -8.45 -5.12 3.11
CA ASP A 586 -7.74 -6.38 2.93
C ASP A 586 -6.81 -6.40 1.73
N HIS A 587 -7.26 -6.03 0.53
CA HIS A 587 -6.45 -6.12 -0.68
C HIS A 587 -5.17 -5.26 -0.61
N GLU A 588 -5.10 -4.31 0.32
CA GLU A 588 -3.85 -3.65 0.73
C GLU A 588 -2.74 -4.61 1.15
N ILE A 589 -3.11 -5.73 1.74
CA ILE A 589 -2.24 -6.81 2.23
C ILE A 589 -2.50 -8.06 1.39
N THR A 590 -3.70 -8.61 1.46
CA THR A 590 -4.18 -9.82 0.78
C THR A 590 -5.68 -10.00 1.02
N ASP A 591 -6.44 -10.57 0.07
CA ASP A 591 -7.87 -10.90 0.20
C ASP A 591 -8.24 -11.51 1.56
N ASP A 592 -9.44 -11.26 2.08
CA ASP A 592 -9.93 -11.86 3.33
C ASP A 592 -8.99 -11.67 4.55
N TRP A 593 -8.07 -10.69 4.54
CA TRP A 593 -7.05 -10.56 5.59
C TRP A 593 -7.68 -10.43 6.98
N ASN A 594 -7.30 -11.34 7.90
CA ASN A 594 -7.88 -11.46 9.24
C ASN A 594 -9.40 -11.70 9.25
N PHE A 595 -10.00 -12.22 8.17
CA PHE A 595 -11.45 -12.41 8.07
C PHE A 595 -12.04 -13.20 9.24
N ASN A 596 -11.42 -14.34 9.58
CA ASN A 596 -11.87 -15.20 10.68
C ASN A 596 -10.73 -16.00 11.33
N ARG A 597 -11.05 -16.73 12.41
CA ARG A 597 -10.10 -17.56 13.16
C ARG A 597 -9.32 -18.52 12.29
N ASN A 598 -10.00 -19.20 11.36
CA ASN A 598 -9.39 -20.20 10.49
C ASN A 598 -8.38 -19.55 9.53
N TRP A 599 -8.70 -18.36 8.99
CA TRP A 599 -7.74 -17.60 8.18
C TRP A 599 -6.46 -17.31 8.98
N VAL A 600 -6.60 -16.82 10.22
CA VAL A 600 -5.46 -16.49 11.08
C VAL A 600 -4.62 -17.72 11.42
N GLU A 601 -5.25 -18.84 11.79
CA GLU A 601 -4.55 -20.10 12.06
C GLU A 601 -3.81 -20.62 10.81
N ILE A 602 -4.40 -20.50 9.61
CA ILE A 602 -3.73 -20.88 8.36
C ILE A 602 -2.54 -19.95 8.07
N ALA A 603 -2.73 -18.63 8.12
CA ALA A 603 -1.69 -17.68 7.76
C ALA A 603 -0.50 -17.71 8.75
N HIS A 604 -0.74 -18.00 10.03
CA HIS A 604 0.31 -17.91 11.06
C HIS A 604 0.81 -19.24 11.61
N ASP A 605 0.01 -20.32 11.57
CA ASP A 605 0.34 -21.61 12.19
C ASP A 605 0.40 -22.78 11.20
N SER A 606 0.32 -22.52 9.88
CA SER A 606 0.39 -23.58 8.87
C SER A 606 1.68 -24.41 9.00
N PRO A 607 1.59 -25.74 9.20
CA PRO A 607 2.75 -26.63 9.30
C PRO A 607 3.62 -26.65 8.02
N GLY A 608 3.10 -26.14 6.90
CA GLY A 608 3.80 -26.02 5.62
C GLY A 608 4.57 -24.72 5.43
N ASP A 609 4.38 -23.70 6.29
CA ASP A 609 5.12 -22.43 6.25
C ASP A 609 6.17 -22.36 7.36
N SER A 610 7.13 -23.29 7.33
CA SER A 610 8.22 -23.36 8.32
C SER A 610 9.09 -22.09 8.37
N TYR A 611 9.03 -21.26 7.33
CA TYR A 611 9.81 -20.01 7.23
C TYR A 611 9.02 -18.77 7.66
N ARG A 612 7.73 -18.92 8.02
CA ARG A 612 6.84 -17.83 8.41
C ARG A 612 6.80 -16.71 7.37
N MET A 613 6.61 -17.08 6.10
CA MET A 613 6.60 -16.11 5.00
C MET A 613 5.38 -15.19 5.05
N TRP A 614 4.17 -15.70 5.31
CA TRP A 614 2.97 -14.85 5.44
C TRP A 614 3.08 -13.81 6.56
N PRO A 615 3.51 -14.18 7.78
CA PRO A 615 3.87 -13.23 8.82
C PRO A 615 4.79 -12.09 8.36
N LYS A 616 5.79 -12.39 7.52
CA LYS A 616 6.71 -11.39 6.96
C LYS A 616 5.99 -10.51 5.91
N THR A 617 5.21 -11.10 5.01
CA THR A 617 4.40 -10.38 4.01
C THR A 617 3.48 -9.37 4.67
N ILE A 618 2.70 -9.80 5.66
CA ILE A 618 1.75 -8.95 6.38
C ILE A 618 2.50 -7.82 7.10
N THR A 619 3.64 -8.13 7.74
CA THR A 619 4.48 -7.12 8.40
C THR A 619 4.96 -6.06 7.41
N ASP A 620 5.47 -6.48 6.25
CA ASP A 620 6.02 -5.59 5.23
C ASP A 620 4.93 -4.77 4.53
N GLY A 621 3.79 -5.37 4.23
CA GLY A 621 2.61 -4.68 3.69
C GLY A 621 2.10 -3.61 4.64
N LEU A 622 2.01 -3.91 5.94
CA LEU A 622 1.63 -2.95 6.98
C LEU A 622 2.61 -1.77 7.10
N ILE A 623 3.93 -2.04 6.99
CA ILE A 623 4.93 -0.97 7.00
C ILE A 623 4.80 -0.11 5.74
N ALA A 624 4.63 -0.72 4.56
CA ALA A 624 4.41 0.01 3.32
C ALA A 624 3.16 0.89 3.42
N TYR A 625 2.02 0.33 3.84
CA TYR A 625 0.82 1.13 4.10
C TYR A 625 1.09 2.30 5.05
N TRP A 626 1.80 2.07 6.15
CA TRP A 626 2.06 3.14 7.11
C TRP A 626 2.92 4.25 6.49
N MET A 627 3.98 3.89 5.75
CA MET A 627 4.89 4.87 5.12
C MET A 627 4.19 5.72 4.05
N TYR A 628 3.31 5.12 3.25
CA TYR A 628 2.59 5.80 2.18
C TYR A 628 1.35 6.54 2.72
N GLN A 629 0.47 5.84 3.43
CA GLN A 629 -0.83 6.35 3.85
C GLN A 629 -0.84 6.83 5.31
N GLY A 630 -0.47 5.96 6.24
CA GLY A 630 -0.73 6.13 7.68
C GLY A 630 0.05 7.26 8.35
N TRP A 631 1.32 7.46 8.00
CA TRP A 631 2.21 8.44 8.63
C TRP A 631 1.68 9.87 8.49
N GLY A 632 1.05 10.16 7.34
CA GLY A 632 0.45 11.46 7.04
C GLY A 632 -0.94 11.69 7.61
N ASN A 633 -1.58 10.72 8.29
CA ASN A 633 -2.95 10.88 8.78
C ASN A 633 -3.05 11.64 10.12
N LEU A 634 -1.94 11.73 10.87
CA LEU A 634 -1.90 12.28 12.22
C LEU A 634 -1.12 13.59 12.30
N SER A 635 -1.48 14.43 13.28
CA SER A 635 -0.75 15.66 13.56
C SER A 635 0.66 15.38 14.10
N PRO A 636 1.60 16.32 13.92
CA PRO A 636 2.93 16.23 14.53
C PRO A 636 2.93 16.01 16.04
N ALA A 637 1.94 16.56 16.76
CA ALA A 637 1.84 16.39 18.21
C ALA A 637 1.66 14.91 18.61
N ALA A 638 0.91 14.14 17.81
CA ALA A 638 0.69 12.72 18.05
C ALA A 638 1.96 11.87 17.87
N TRP A 639 2.91 12.34 17.05
CA TRP A 639 4.15 11.60 16.74
C TRP A 639 5.05 11.37 17.94
N SER A 640 5.04 12.29 18.92
CA SER A 640 5.84 12.17 20.16
C SER A 640 5.55 10.88 20.93
N SER A 641 4.37 10.30 20.72
CA SER A 641 3.92 9.05 21.34
C SER A 641 3.92 7.84 20.40
N ASP A 642 4.21 8.03 19.10
CA ASP A 642 4.19 6.95 18.12
C ASP A 642 5.59 6.31 17.97
N PRO A 643 5.78 5.04 18.39
CA PRO A 643 7.06 4.35 18.31
C PRO A 643 7.59 4.18 16.88
N ARG A 644 6.70 4.19 15.87
CA ARG A 644 7.10 4.12 14.46
C ARG A 644 7.83 5.41 14.07
N VAL A 645 7.33 6.57 14.51
CA VAL A 645 7.98 7.86 14.24
C VAL A 645 9.29 7.99 15.01
N GLU A 646 9.35 7.51 16.25
CA GLU A 646 10.61 7.47 17.01
C GLU A 646 11.69 6.68 16.24
N ILE A 647 11.36 5.52 15.68
CA ILE A 647 12.27 4.74 14.83
C ILE A 647 12.71 5.56 13.62
N LEU A 648 11.79 6.22 12.91
CA LEU A 648 12.14 7.06 11.76
C LEU A 648 13.12 8.19 12.16
N LEU A 649 12.87 8.88 13.26
CA LEU A 649 13.72 9.98 13.74
C LEU A 649 15.11 9.49 14.14
N ARG A 650 15.20 8.38 14.89
CA ARG A 650 16.48 7.77 15.27
C ARG A 650 17.26 7.25 14.07
N ALA A 651 16.57 6.59 13.13
CA ALA A 651 17.15 6.10 11.90
C ALA A 651 17.71 7.27 11.07
N ARG A 652 16.92 8.33 10.86
CA ARG A 652 17.33 9.55 10.17
C ARG A 652 18.54 10.23 10.83
N ALA A 653 18.55 10.38 12.15
CA ALA A 653 19.64 11.02 12.88
C ALA A 653 20.97 10.26 12.73
N LYS A 654 20.90 8.93 12.65
CA LYS A 654 22.04 8.04 12.41
C LYS A 654 22.27 7.75 10.91
N GLY A 655 21.43 8.33 10.04
CA GLY A 655 21.21 8.03 8.63
C GLY A 655 20.82 6.56 8.27
N LYS A 656 20.70 5.66 9.25
CA LYS A 656 20.39 4.23 9.03
C LYS A 656 19.03 3.99 8.36
N ASP A 657 18.86 2.77 7.85
CA ASP A 657 17.57 2.32 7.32
C ASP A 657 16.63 1.99 8.48
N ALA A 658 15.41 2.54 8.47
CA ALA A 658 14.42 2.32 9.50
C ALA A 658 13.74 0.93 9.39
N LEU A 659 13.75 0.31 8.21
CA LEU A 659 12.95 -0.89 7.94
C LEU A 659 13.22 -2.07 8.89
N PRO A 660 14.46 -2.39 9.29
CA PRO A 660 14.72 -3.50 10.22
C PRO A 660 14.07 -3.30 11.59
N GLU A 661 14.16 -2.09 12.15
CA GLU A 661 13.51 -1.75 13.42
C GLU A 661 11.99 -1.70 13.27
N LEU A 662 11.48 -1.14 12.17
CA LEU A 662 10.04 -1.13 11.85
C LEU A 662 9.46 -2.54 11.74
N ARG A 663 10.17 -3.48 11.10
CA ARG A 663 9.77 -4.89 11.01
C ARG A 663 9.60 -5.52 12.37
N ARG A 664 10.57 -5.35 13.27
CA ARG A 664 10.48 -5.90 14.63
C ARG A 664 9.29 -5.30 15.39
N LEU A 665 9.09 -3.98 15.28
CA LEU A 665 7.99 -3.29 15.94
C LEU A 665 6.62 -3.73 15.41
N VAL A 666 6.43 -3.68 14.09
CA VAL A 666 5.15 -3.99 13.43
C VAL A 666 4.81 -5.46 13.54
N TRP A 667 5.79 -6.36 13.45
CA TRP A 667 5.60 -7.77 13.73
C TRP A 667 5.02 -7.97 15.14
N GLU A 668 5.72 -7.51 16.18
CA GLU A 668 5.32 -7.79 17.57
C GLU A 668 4.02 -7.10 17.99
N ARG A 669 3.71 -5.93 17.40
CA ARG A 669 2.61 -5.08 17.88
C ARG A 669 1.42 -4.94 16.92
N ALA A 670 1.49 -5.48 15.69
CA ALA A 670 0.39 -5.40 14.73
C ALA A 670 0.17 -6.71 13.94
N ALA A 671 1.19 -7.20 13.22
CA ALA A 671 1.04 -8.36 12.32
C ALA A 671 0.88 -9.69 13.07
N LYS A 672 1.48 -9.82 14.26
CA LYS A 672 1.29 -10.98 15.13
C LYS A 672 -0.16 -11.01 15.65
N PRO A 673 -0.88 -12.13 15.48
CA PRO A 673 -2.27 -12.20 15.91
C PRO A 673 -2.42 -12.03 17.42
N ALA A 674 -3.39 -11.21 17.85
CA ALA A 674 -3.79 -11.16 19.26
C ALA A 674 -4.65 -12.38 19.59
N ARG A 675 -4.05 -13.34 20.28
CA ARG A 675 -4.79 -14.48 20.86
C ARG A 675 -5.41 -14.06 22.20
N PRO A 676 -6.44 -14.79 22.70
CA PRO A 676 -7.01 -14.53 24.01
C PRO A 676 -5.94 -14.39 25.10
N GLY A 677 -6.01 -13.33 25.91
CA GLY A 677 -5.00 -12.99 26.94
C GLY A 677 -3.87 -12.07 26.48
N THR A 678 -3.84 -11.66 25.20
CA THR A 678 -2.87 -10.64 24.73
C THR A 678 -3.25 -9.26 25.26
N ALA A 679 -2.33 -8.59 25.97
CA ALA A 679 -2.59 -7.26 26.53
C ALA A 679 -2.81 -6.20 25.43
N PRO A 680 -3.99 -5.54 25.36
CA PRO A 680 -4.31 -4.58 24.29
C PRO A 680 -3.42 -3.33 24.27
N SER A 681 -2.91 -2.89 25.44
CA SER A 681 -2.07 -1.69 25.57
C SER A 681 -0.71 -1.78 24.86
N LYS A 682 -0.34 -2.96 24.35
CA LYS A 682 0.91 -3.18 23.61
C LYS A 682 0.74 -3.15 22.09
N ARG A 683 -0.48 -2.99 21.54
CA ARG A 683 -0.71 -2.94 20.08
C ARG A 683 -0.29 -1.58 19.48
N LEU A 684 -0.13 -1.53 18.16
CA LEU A 684 -0.06 -0.28 17.41
C LEU A 684 -1.47 0.16 17.02
N THR A 685 -1.75 1.45 17.17
CA THR A 685 -3.04 2.04 16.79
C THR A 685 -3.02 2.50 15.33
N TRP A 686 -4.10 2.22 14.62
CA TRP A 686 -4.31 2.60 13.20
C TRP A 686 -5.58 3.42 12.98
N TYR A 687 -6.57 3.30 13.87
CA TYR A 687 -7.75 4.17 13.89
C TYR A 687 -7.38 5.59 14.36
N TYR A 688 -8.11 6.59 13.87
CA TYR A 688 -7.83 7.99 14.17
C TYR A 688 -9.06 8.88 13.96
N ALA A 689 -9.01 10.10 14.46
CA ALA A 689 -10.00 11.13 14.12
C ALA A 689 -9.37 12.12 13.14
N LEU A 690 -10.14 12.57 12.15
CA LEU A 690 -9.74 13.74 11.36
C LEU A 690 -9.60 14.96 12.30
N PRO A 691 -8.80 15.97 11.93
CA PRO A 691 -8.56 17.17 12.74
C PRO A 691 -9.73 18.16 12.72
N LEU A 692 -10.94 17.64 12.89
CA LEU A 692 -12.17 18.39 13.02
C LEU A 692 -12.68 18.23 14.46
N GLY A 693 -13.05 19.34 15.08
CA GLY A 693 -13.72 19.37 16.37
C GLY A 693 -15.17 18.90 16.27
N SER A 694 -15.94 19.47 15.31
CA SER A 694 -17.35 19.11 15.06
C SER A 694 -17.80 19.53 13.63
N PRO A 695 -18.51 18.68 12.86
CA PRO A 695 -18.81 17.28 13.16
C PRO A 695 -17.53 16.43 13.18
N ARG A 696 -17.51 15.41 14.04
CA ARG A 696 -16.39 14.47 14.12
C ARG A 696 -16.42 13.48 12.96
N PHE A 697 -15.24 13.14 12.46
CA PHE A 697 -15.01 12.01 11.56
C PHE A 697 -14.05 11.05 12.25
N LEU A 698 -14.55 9.85 12.56
CA LEU A 698 -13.86 8.83 13.34
C LEU A 698 -13.57 7.64 12.42
N VAL A 699 -12.30 7.47 12.06
CA VAL A 699 -11.83 6.41 11.16
C VAL A 699 -11.48 5.19 11.98
N VAL A 700 -12.14 4.07 11.72
CA VAL A 700 -11.90 2.81 12.44
C VAL A 700 -10.92 1.91 11.68
N ASP A 701 -10.27 1.01 12.41
CA ASP A 701 -9.53 -0.12 11.89
C ASP A 701 -10.35 -1.39 12.15
N ASP A 702 -10.79 -2.03 11.07
CA ASP A 702 -11.56 -3.28 11.10
C ASP A 702 -10.76 -4.48 10.59
N ARG A 703 -9.43 -4.36 10.38
CA ARG A 703 -8.56 -5.47 9.96
C ARG A 703 -7.57 -5.87 11.04
N THR A 704 -6.75 -4.97 11.57
CA THR A 704 -5.75 -5.35 12.61
C THR A 704 -6.37 -5.53 13.99
N GLU A 705 -7.47 -4.82 14.22
CA GLU A 705 -8.23 -4.85 15.48
C GLU A 705 -9.44 -5.80 15.41
N ARG A 706 -9.65 -6.52 14.30
CA ARG A 706 -10.79 -7.43 14.09
C ARG A 706 -10.84 -8.52 15.16
N GLU A 707 -12.03 -8.71 15.75
CA GLU A 707 -12.28 -9.79 16.70
C GLU A 707 -12.58 -11.10 15.97
N VAL A 708 -11.63 -12.05 16.04
CA VAL A 708 -11.72 -13.36 15.40
C VAL A 708 -11.68 -14.54 16.37
N PHE A 709 -11.28 -14.34 17.64
CA PHE A 709 -11.10 -15.42 18.63
C PHE A 709 -12.18 -15.45 19.72
N GLY A 710 -13.04 -14.42 19.80
CA GLY A 710 -14.14 -14.30 20.78
C GLY A 710 -13.91 -13.17 21.80
N ALA A 711 -14.91 -12.86 22.63
CA ALA A 711 -14.96 -11.66 23.50
C ALA A 711 -13.65 -11.29 24.21
N GLY A 712 -13.29 -10.00 24.17
CA GLY A 712 -12.19 -9.40 24.94
C GLY A 712 -10.92 -9.08 24.16
N GLY A 713 -10.95 -9.11 22.83
CA GLY A 713 -9.82 -8.75 21.99
C GLY A 713 -9.64 -7.24 21.74
N PRO A 714 -8.71 -6.90 20.82
CA PRO A 714 -8.20 -5.54 20.58
C PRO A 714 -9.29 -4.49 20.30
N PHE A 715 -10.35 -4.89 19.58
CA PHE A 715 -11.50 -4.05 19.22
C PHE A 715 -12.12 -3.27 20.39
N GLN A 716 -12.03 -3.79 21.62
CA GLN A 716 -12.58 -3.11 22.80
C GLN A 716 -12.01 -1.70 23.03
N ASN A 717 -10.72 -1.50 22.77
CA ASN A 717 -10.09 -0.20 22.93
C ASN A 717 -10.66 0.81 21.93
N GLN A 718 -10.79 0.38 20.68
CA GLN A 718 -11.40 1.19 19.62
C GLN A 718 -12.86 1.51 19.94
N LEU A 719 -13.63 0.55 20.45
CA LEU A 719 -15.04 0.77 20.80
C LEU A 719 -15.19 1.77 21.95
N GLN A 720 -14.36 1.67 23.00
CA GLN A 720 -14.35 2.63 24.10
C GLN A 720 -13.95 4.04 23.62
N TRP A 721 -12.94 4.12 22.75
CA TRP A 721 -12.54 5.37 22.11
C TRP A 721 -13.68 5.97 21.26
N LEU A 722 -14.36 5.16 20.45
CA LEU A 722 -15.48 5.55 19.62
C LEU A 722 -16.65 6.07 20.48
N GLN A 723 -17.02 5.33 21.53
CA GLN A 723 -18.06 5.74 22.48
C GLN A 723 -17.75 7.11 23.09
N LYS A 724 -16.52 7.28 23.60
CA LYS A 724 -16.08 8.55 24.20
C LYS A 724 -16.15 9.69 23.20
N LYS A 725 -15.67 9.49 21.97
CA LYS A 725 -15.63 10.52 20.94
C LYS A 725 -17.02 10.91 20.46
N LEU A 726 -17.93 9.95 20.30
CA LEU A 726 -19.33 10.21 19.94
C LEU A 726 -20.07 10.95 21.07
N ALA A 727 -19.81 10.61 22.34
CA ALA A 727 -20.38 11.33 23.48
C ALA A 727 -19.89 12.79 23.58
N GLU A 728 -18.68 13.07 23.09
CA GLU A 728 -18.10 14.43 22.99
C GLU A 728 -18.61 15.23 21.77
N GLU A 729 -19.47 14.66 20.91
CA GLU A 729 -20.02 15.37 19.74
C GLU A 729 -21.01 16.48 20.17
N ARG A 730 -20.92 17.62 19.48
CA ARG A 730 -21.74 18.83 19.75
C ARG A 730 -22.67 19.22 18.60
N SER A 731 -22.52 18.60 17.44
CA SER A 731 -23.43 18.78 16.31
C SER A 731 -24.53 17.71 16.31
N SER A 732 -25.47 17.85 15.37
CA SER A 732 -26.56 16.90 15.15
C SER A 732 -26.10 15.62 14.43
N ALA A 733 -24.88 15.59 13.87
CA ALA A 733 -24.35 14.42 13.19
C ALA A 733 -22.86 14.14 13.46
N ALA A 734 -22.49 12.87 13.50
CA ALA A 734 -21.09 12.42 13.50
C ALA A 734 -20.87 11.41 12.39
N PHE A 735 -19.63 11.32 11.90
CA PHE A 735 -19.22 10.41 10.84
C PHE A 735 -18.31 9.33 11.41
N VAL A 736 -18.61 8.07 11.11
CA VAL A 736 -17.72 6.94 11.38
C VAL A 736 -17.34 6.33 10.04
N VAL A 737 -16.05 6.15 9.82
CA VAL A 737 -15.50 5.69 8.54
C VAL A 737 -15.07 4.25 8.70
N PHE A 738 -15.72 3.36 7.95
CA PHE A 738 -15.43 1.93 7.90
C PHE A 738 -14.86 1.57 6.52
N PRO A 739 -13.78 0.78 6.43
CA PRO A 739 -13.38 0.17 5.16
C PRO A 739 -14.52 -0.66 4.56
N THR A 740 -15.14 -1.52 5.39
CA THR A 740 -16.26 -2.38 4.98
C THR A 740 -17.66 -1.82 5.32
N PRO A 741 -18.74 -2.23 4.62
CA PRO A 741 -20.11 -1.85 4.98
C PRO A 741 -20.58 -2.49 6.30
N TYR A 742 -21.12 -1.67 7.22
CA TYR A 742 -21.63 -2.12 8.52
C TYR A 742 -23.14 -2.39 8.56
N LEU A 743 -23.93 -1.71 7.71
CA LEU A 743 -25.36 -1.97 7.54
C LEU A 743 -25.58 -2.87 6.33
N LEU A 744 -26.38 -3.92 6.52
CA LEU A 744 -26.87 -4.81 5.46
C LEU A 744 -28.39 -4.98 5.54
N PRO A 745 -29.06 -5.34 4.42
CA PRO A 745 -30.48 -5.69 4.43
C PRO A 745 -30.79 -6.88 5.34
N HIS A 746 -31.93 -6.81 6.04
CA HIS A 746 -32.33 -7.75 7.09
C HIS A 746 -32.25 -9.25 6.73
N PRO A 747 -32.73 -9.75 5.58
CA PRO A 747 -32.63 -11.17 5.23
C PRO A 747 -31.19 -11.63 5.01
N ILE A 748 -30.30 -10.74 4.57
CA ILE A 748 -28.87 -11.03 4.42
C ILE A 748 -28.24 -11.12 5.82
N SER A 749 -28.46 -10.10 6.67
CA SER A 749 -27.99 -10.12 8.06
C SER A 749 -28.53 -11.33 8.84
N TRP A 750 -29.80 -11.68 8.62
CA TRP A 750 -30.46 -12.82 9.27
C TRP A 750 -29.98 -14.16 8.72
N ALA A 751 -29.80 -14.31 7.40
CA ALA A 751 -29.23 -15.52 6.79
C ALA A 751 -27.78 -15.77 7.25
N MET A 752 -26.99 -14.69 7.37
CA MET A 752 -25.64 -14.74 7.93
C MET A 752 -25.63 -15.12 9.41
N ALA A 753 -26.64 -14.72 10.18
CA ALA A 753 -26.74 -15.03 11.61
C ALA A 753 -27.39 -16.39 11.92
N HIS A 754 -28.07 -17.04 10.97
CA HIS A 754 -28.84 -18.28 11.19
C HIS A 754 -28.43 -19.41 10.23
N GLU A 755 -27.38 -20.15 10.58
CA GLU A 755 -26.81 -21.25 9.78
C GLU A 755 -27.79 -22.38 9.37
N LYS A 756 -28.91 -22.52 10.07
CA LYS A 756 -29.94 -23.54 9.78
C LYS A 756 -30.87 -23.12 8.63
N TRP A 757 -31.04 -21.81 8.41
CA TRP A 757 -31.95 -21.27 7.40
C TRP A 757 -31.30 -21.12 6.03
N ALA A 758 -30.01 -20.77 5.97
CA ALA A 758 -29.26 -20.82 4.71
C ALA A 758 -29.17 -22.26 4.14
N ARG A 759 -29.24 -23.30 5.00
CA ARG A 759 -29.45 -24.70 4.59
C ARG A 759 -30.86 -24.97 4.04
N ALA A 760 -31.89 -24.29 4.53
CA ALA A 760 -33.26 -24.41 4.01
C ALA A 760 -33.43 -23.70 2.67
N ILE A 761 -32.76 -22.57 2.44
CA ILE A 761 -32.69 -21.90 1.13
C ILE A 761 -31.98 -22.80 0.10
N LYS A 762 -30.91 -23.51 0.50
CA LYS A 762 -30.26 -24.54 -0.32
C LYS A 762 -31.24 -25.64 -0.77
N PHE A 763 -32.17 -26.03 0.10
CA PHE A 763 -33.23 -27.00 -0.22
C PHE A 763 -34.32 -26.41 -1.13
N LEU A 764 -34.77 -25.18 -0.87
CA LEU A 764 -35.83 -24.53 -1.64
C LEU A 764 -35.38 -24.11 -3.06
N MET A 765 -34.13 -23.68 -3.22
CA MET A 765 -33.54 -23.32 -4.51
C MET A 765 -33.07 -24.54 -5.33
N GLY A 766 -32.92 -25.71 -4.69
CA GLY A 766 -32.67 -26.99 -5.36
C GLY A 766 -33.87 -27.55 -6.14
N LEU A 767 -35.07 -27.00 -5.98
CA LEU A 767 -36.27 -27.37 -6.74
C LEU A 767 -36.27 -26.87 -8.19
N PHE A 768 -35.34 -26.00 -8.57
CA PHE A 768 -35.18 -25.47 -9.94
C PHE A 768 -33.94 -26.09 -10.63
N GLU A 769 -33.88 -27.42 -10.81
CA GLU A 769 -32.92 -28.22 -11.61
C GLU A 769 -31.51 -27.63 -11.92
N LEU A 770 -30.89 -26.91 -10.99
CA LEU A 770 -29.56 -26.34 -11.10
C LEU A 770 -28.71 -26.94 -9.97
N ARG A 771 -27.62 -27.61 -10.34
CA ARG A 771 -26.71 -28.35 -9.44
C ARG A 771 -25.98 -27.41 -8.47
N TRP A 772 -26.54 -27.19 -7.27
CA TRP A 772 -25.98 -26.35 -6.20
C TRP A 772 -25.58 -27.13 -4.93
N ASP A 773 -25.26 -28.41 -5.05
CA ASP A 773 -25.07 -29.30 -3.88
C ASP A 773 -23.80 -29.02 -3.05
N TRP A 774 -22.85 -28.23 -3.57
CA TRP A 774 -21.46 -28.21 -3.07
C TRP A 774 -21.03 -26.96 -2.31
N VAL A 775 -21.90 -25.95 -2.14
CA VAL A 775 -21.55 -24.66 -1.52
C VAL A 775 -21.94 -24.63 -0.02
N THR A 776 -21.01 -24.25 0.86
CA THR A 776 -21.22 -23.96 2.30
C THR A 776 -21.59 -22.49 2.52
N ILE A 777 -22.13 -22.13 3.69
CA ILE A 777 -22.53 -20.75 4.02
C ILE A 777 -21.32 -19.82 4.06
N GLU A 778 -20.20 -20.31 4.60
CA GLU A 778 -18.91 -19.60 4.58
C GLU A 778 -18.42 -19.39 3.14
N GLN A 779 -18.66 -20.35 2.23
CA GLN A 779 -18.35 -20.19 0.81
C GLN A 779 -19.30 -19.20 0.11
N LEU A 780 -20.59 -19.13 0.49
CA LEU A 780 -21.50 -18.10 -0.01
C LEU A 780 -21.11 -16.70 0.47
N ALA A 781 -20.70 -16.55 1.73
CA ALA A 781 -20.24 -15.29 2.30
C ALA A 781 -18.94 -14.81 1.65
N ARG A 782 -17.94 -15.69 1.50
CA ARG A 782 -16.68 -15.40 0.80
C ARG A 782 -16.89 -15.12 -0.70
N ASN A 783 -17.64 -15.97 -1.42
CA ASN A 783 -17.87 -15.78 -2.87
C ASN A 783 -18.74 -14.55 -3.21
N ALA A 784 -19.44 -13.99 -2.23
CA ALA A 784 -20.24 -12.78 -2.39
C ALA A 784 -19.50 -11.52 -1.92
N ASP A 785 -18.21 -11.61 -1.57
CA ASP A 785 -17.40 -10.52 -1.00
C ASP A 785 -18.12 -9.87 0.21
N MET A 786 -18.76 -10.69 1.06
CA MET A 786 -19.58 -10.22 2.16
C MET A 786 -18.91 -10.47 3.50
N GLU A 787 -17.90 -9.66 3.79
CA GLU A 787 -17.33 -9.60 5.12
C GLU A 787 -18.20 -8.78 6.07
N HIS A 788 -18.99 -9.43 6.90
CA HIS A 788 -19.88 -8.70 7.80
C HIS A 788 -19.91 -9.25 9.23
N ALA A 789 -19.85 -8.35 10.20
CA ALA A 789 -19.93 -8.65 11.62
C ALA A 789 -21.33 -9.11 12.10
N ALA A 790 -22.25 -9.50 11.21
CA ALA A 790 -23.66 -9.77 11.56
C ALA A 790 -23.79 -10.92 12.57
N GLY A 791 -22.92 -11.93 12.47
CA GLY A 791 -22.83 -13.04 13.43
C GLY A 791 -21.88 -12.80 14.61
N ASN A 792 -21.15 -11.67 14.64
CA ASN A 792 -20.12 -11.40 15.64
C ASN A 792 -20.73 -10.75 16.91
N GLN A 793 -20.13 -11.02 18.07
CA GLN A 793 -20.46 -10.39 19.34
C GLN A 793 -20.21 -8.87 19.33
N VAL A 794 -19.25 -8.40 18.52
CA VAL A 794 -18.97 -6.97 18.30
C VAL A 794 -20.25 -6.19 17.94
N TRP A 795 -21.19 -6.81 17.24
CA TRP A 795 -22.47 -6.20 16.91
C TRP A 795 -23.29 -5.85 18.17
N ASP A 796 -23.34 -6.76 19.15
CA ASP A 796 -24.05 -6.54 20.40
C ASP A 796 -23.39 -5.45 21.25
N GLU A 797 -22.06 -5.34 21.18
CA GLU A 797 -21.28 -4.31 21.87
C GLU A 797 -21.47 -2.92 21.26
N VAL A 798 -21.52 -2.82 19.92
CA VAL A 798 -21.86 -1.56 19.24
C VAL A 798 -23.28 -1.13 19.57
N LYS A 799 -24.25 -2.04 19.61
CA LYS A 799 -25.61 -1.70 20.08
C LYS A 799 -25.60 -1.20 21.53
N ALA A 800 -24.86 -1.86 22.43
CA ALA A 800 -24.75 -1.43 23.81
C ALA A 800 -24.11 -0.04 23.92
N MET A 801 -23.10 0.26 23.10
CA MET A 801 -22.52 1.60 22.97
C MET A 801 -23.57 2.62 22.51
N LEU A 802 -24.34 2.32 21.46
CA LEU A 802 -25.39 3.20 20.94
C LEU A 802 -26.52 3.43 21.95
N ALA A 803 -26.87 2.42 22.74
CA ALA A 803 -27.81 2.55 23.86
C ALA A 803 -27.29 3.48 24.94
N LYS A 804 -26.01 3.37 25.34
CA LYS A 804 -25.38 4.29 26.30
C LYS A 804 -25.35 5.74 25.80
N LEU A 805 -25.22 5.95 24.48
CA LEU A 805 -25.30 7.28 23.89
C LEU A 805 -26.71 7.89 24.00
N GLN A 806 -27.78 7.09 24.04
CA GLN A 806 -29.16 7.57 24.24
C GLN A 806 -29.38 8.23 25.59
N ASP A 807 -28.77 7.67 26.64
CA ASP A 807 -28.89 8.17 28.01
C ASP A 807 -27.96 9.37 28.28
N SER A 808 -27.13 9.75 27.29
CA SER A 808 -26.26 10.92 27.37
C SER A 808 -26.97 12.19 26.89
N VAL A 809 -26.58 13.35 27.43
CA VAL A 809 -27.12 14.68 27.03
C VAL A 809 -26.55 15.14 25.67
N THR A 810 -26.29 14.22 24.73
CA THR A 810 -25.69 14.53 23.43
C THR A 810 -26.68 15.22 22.48
N SER A 811 -26.16 16.10 21.63
CA SER A 811 -26.90 16.71 20.53
C SER A 811 -27.05 15.78 19.31
N LEU A 812 -26.34 14.65 19.32
CA LEU A 812 -26.25 13.72 18.21
C LEU A 812 -27.61 13.10 17.86
N LYS A 813 -28.05 13.32 16.62
CA LYS A 813 -29.31 12.78 16.06
C LYS A 813 -29.08 11.78 14.94
N THR A 814 -27.97 11.89 14.23
CA THR A 814 -27.62 10.99 13.12
C THR A 814 -26.15 10.57 13.20
N ILE A 815 -25.86 9.28 13.08
CA ILE A 815 -24.52 8.77 12.85
C ILE A 815 -24.43 8.32 11.40
N VAL A 816 -23.48 8.88 10.67
CA VAL A 816 -23.24 8.56 9.26
C VAL A 816 -22.08 7.60 9.16
N PHE A 817 -22.30 6.42 8.60
CA PHE A 817 -21.26 5.47 8.24
C PHE A 817 -20.81 5.74 6.81
N LEU A 818 -19.53 6.06 6.63
CA LEU A 818 -18.90 6.14 5.31
C LEU A 818 -18.20 4.81 5.06
N SER A 819 -18.62 4.08 4.03
CA SER A 819 -18.15 2.72 3.77
C SER A 819 -17.66 2.51 2.34
N GLY A 820 -16.85 1.48 2.14
CA GLY A 820 -16.24 1.11 0.86
C GLY A 820 -16.30 -0.40 0.57
N ASP A 821 -15.27 -0.88 -0.13
CA ASP A 821 -15.00 -2.28 -0.49
C ASP A 821 -15.95 -2.99 -1.47
N ILE A 822 -17.27 -2.90 -1.29
CA ILE A 822 -18.23 -3.73 -2.03
C ILE A 822 -18.42 -3.41 -3.53
N HIS A 823 -17.47 -2.75 -4.19
CA HIS A 823 -17.39 -2.55 -5.64
C HIS A 823 -18.59 -1.87 -6.34
N PHE A 824 -19.58 -1.38 -5.60
CA PHE A 824 -20.70 -0.58 -6.07
C PHE A 824 -21.17 0.41 -5.00
N SER A 825 -21.91 1.44 -5.39
CA SER A 825 -22.54 2.36 -4.44
C SER A 825 -23.97 1.90 -4.15
N CYS A 826 -24.33 1.91 -2.88
CA CYS A 826 -25.68 1.82 -2.37
C CYS A 826 -25.71 2.50 -0.99
N ASN A 827 -26.86 2.95 -0.56
CA ASN A 827 -26.98 3.62 0.75
C ASN A 827 -27.99 2.87 1.60
N PHE A 828 -27.84 2.96 2.92
CA PHE A 828 -28.74 2.30 3.86
C PHE A 828 -29.22 3.28 4.94
N ASP A 829 -30.49 3.18 5.26
CA ASP A 829 -31.18 3.91 6.32
C ASP A 829 -31.48 2.93 7.46
N GLY A 830 -31.06 3.26 8.68
CA GLY A 830 -31.05 2.37 9.82
C GLY A 830 -31.65 3.02 11.06
N GLN A 831 -32.52 2.30 11.78
CA GLN A 831 -33.12 2.76 13.02
C GLN A 831 -33.15 1.64 14.06
N LEU A 832 -32.51 1.89 15.20
CA LEU A 832 -32.63 1.02 16.37
C LEU A 832 -34.00 1.21 17.03
N LYS A 833 -34.56 0.11 17.53
CA LYS A 833 -35.82 0.08 18.29
C LYS A 833 -35.67 0.92 19.54
N LYS A 834 -36.70 1.71 19.83
CA LYS A 834 -36.81 2.49 21.06
C LYS A 834 -37.21 1.57 22.22
N ASN A 835 -36.48 1.63 23.32
CA ASN A 835 -36.91 1.01 24.58
C ASN A 835 -37.92 1.91 25.30
N HIS A 836 -38.86 1.31 26.04
CA HIS A 836 -39.87 2.06 26.78
C HIS A 836 -39.21 3.03 27.78
N GLY A 837 -39.60 4.30 27.75
CA GLY A 837 -39.10 5.35 28.66
C GLY A 837 -37.80 6.05 28.24
N GLN A 838 -37.13 5.61 27.16
CA GLN A 838 -35.88 6.24 26.67
C GLN A 838 -36.11 7.18 25.47
N SER A 839 -35.15 8.06 25.18
CA SER A 839 -35.10 8.83 23.92
C SER A 839 -34.76 7.91 22.73
N PHE A 840 -35.13 8.31 21.51
CA PHE A 840 -34.74 7.52 20.34
C PHE A 840 -33.21 7.49 20.17
N PRO A 841 -32.60 6.33 19.85
CA PRO A 841 -31.21 6.28 19.38
C PRO A 841 -30.96 7.23 18.22
N PRO A 842 -29.71 7.70 18.07
CA PRO A 842 -29.30 8.34 16.83
C PRO A 842 -29.66 7.46 15.63
N HIS A 843 -30.19 8.10 14.60
CA HIS A 843 -30.46 7.46 13.32
C HIS A 843 -29.15 7.04 12.66
N LEU A 844 -29.12 5.89 11.98
CA LEU A 844 -27.92 5.38 11.30
C LEU A 844 -28.08 5.55 9.79
N LEU A 845 -27.19 6.29 9.15
CA LEU A 845 -27.16 6.44 7.70
C LEU A 845 -25.86 5.89 7.16
N GLN A 846 -25.87 4.88 6.29
CA GLN A 846 -24.66 4.41 5.63
C GLN A 846 -24.60 4.89 4.19
N LEU A 847 -23.51 5.56 3.85
CA LEU A 847 -23.17 6.01 2.50
C LEU A 847 -22.04 5.12 1.98
N VAL A 848 -22.33 4.26 0.99
CA VAL A 848 -21.30 3.42 0.37
C VAL A 848 -20.86 4.05 -0.95
N SER A 849 -19.56 4.29 -1.08
CA SER A 849 -18.99 4.73 -2.36
C SER A 849 -18.56 3.54 -3.20
N SER A 850 -18.89 3.58 -4.50
CA SER A 850 -18.27 2.69 -5.47
C SER A 850 -16.76 2.97 -5.56
N PRO A 851 -15.99 1.97 -6.01
CA PRO A 851 -14.56 2.07 -6.18
C PRO A 851 -14.21 3.21 -7.12
N LEU A 852 -13.10 3.87 -6.82
CA LEU A 852 -12.46 4.83 -7.73
C LEU A 852 -12.05 4.13 -9.04
N ARG A 853 -11.76 2.83 -8.98
CA ARG A 853 -11.49 1.99 -10.16
C ARG A 853 -11.65 0.50 -9.87
N HIS A 854 -12.82 -0.05 -10.15
CA HIS A 854 -13.08 -1.49 -10.32
C HIS A 854 -14.48 -1.70 -10.92
N ARG A 855 -14.76 -2.84 -11.57
CA ARG A 855 -16.08 -3.15 -12.13
C ARG A 855 -16.61 -4.47 -11.64
N VAL A 856 -17.84 -4.45 -11.13
CA VAL A 856 -18.60 -5.68 -10.84
C VAL A 856 -19.03 -6.34 -12.15
N SER A 857 -18.79 -7.65 -12.28
CA SER A 857 -19.20 -8.43 -13.45
C SER A 857 -20.72 -8.40 -13.66
N LYS A 858 -21.20 -8.52 -14.90
CA LYS A 858 -22.64 -8.49 -15.20
C LYS A 858 -23.43 -9.57 -14.45
N ASP A 859 -22.82 -10.74 -14.25
CA ASP A 859 -23.44 -11.85 -13.54
C ASP A 859 -23.56 -11.55 -12.04
N LYS A 860 -22.50 -11.02 -11.40
CA LYS A 860 -22.56 -10.55 -10.00
C LYS A 860 -23.61 -9.43 -9.86
N GLN A 861 -23.68 -8.50 -10.81
CA GLN A 861 -24.71 -7.45 -10.81
C GLN A 861 -26.14 -8.03 -10.91
N ALA A 862 -26.36 -9.01 -11.78
CA ALA A 862 -27.67 -9.65 -11.94
C ALA A 862 -28.06 -10.44 -10.68
N LEU A 863 -27.11 -11.15 -10.07
CA LEU A 863 -27.30 -11.85 -8.81
C LEU A 863 -27.71 -10.89 -7.69
N LEU A 864 -26.98 -9.77 -7.51
CA LEU A 864 -27.32 -8.73 -6.54
C LEU A 864 -28.73 -8.19 -6.82
N LYS A 865 -29.01 -7.76 -8.06
CA LYS A 865 -30.35 -7.24 -8.42
C LYS A 865 -31.47 -8.23 -8.12
N ASN A 866 -31.26 -9.51 -8.41
CA ASN A 866 -32.24 -10.56 -8.16
C ASN A 866 -32.41 -10.82 -6.67
N ALA A 867 -31.32 -10.93 -5.91
CA ALA A 867 -31.37 -11.06 -4.45
C ALA A 867 -32.19 -9.92 -3.83
N TYR A 868 -31.99 -8.69 -4.28
CA TYR A 868 -32.74 -7.53 -3.80
C TYR A 868 -34.20 -7.47 -4.31
N ARG A 869 -34.51 -7.97 -5.51
CA ARG A 869 -35.88 -8.01 -6.07
C ARG A 869 -36.75 -9.13 -5.50
N TYR A 870 -36.21 -10.33 -5.33
CA TYR A 870 -36.94 -11.51 -4.87
C TYR A 870 -37.30 -11.46 -3.38
N LEU A 871 -36.56 -10.69 -2.58
CA LEU A 871 -36.76 -10.59 -1.14
C LEU A 871 -37.78 -9.51 -0.72
N TRP A 872 -38.63 -9.00 -1.63
CA TRP A 872 -39.74 -8.04 -1.40
C TRP A 872 -39.67 -7.30 -0.05
N PHE A 873 -38.81 -6.28 0.01
CA PHE A 873 -38.55 -5.52 1.23
C PHE A 873 -39.61 -4.45 1.48
N GLU A 874 -40.75 -4.81 2.05
CA GLU A 874 -41.45 -3.84 2.92
C GLU A 874 -40.64 -3.66 4.21
N THR A 875 -39.73 -2.67 4.17
CA THR A 875 -39.40 -1.66 5.19
C THR A 875 -39.36 -1.93 6.71
N THR A 876 -39.51 -3.13 7.26
CA THR A 876 -39.29 -3.39 8.70
C THR A 876 -38.94 -4.86 8.96
N GLY A 877 -37.65 -5.18 8.87
CA GLY A 877 -37.11 -6.39 9.47
C GLY A 877 -36.28 -6.02 10.68
N THR A 878 -36.64 -6.51 11.87
CA THR A 878 -35.86 -6.30 13.09
C THR A 878 -34.80 -7.40 13.18
N HIS A 879 -33.54 -7.08 12.91
CA HIS A 879 -32.43 -7.98 13.23
C HIS A 879 -31.76 -7.41 14.47
N ARG A 880 -31.87 -8.12 15.60
CA ARG A 880 -31.28 -7.70 16.88
C ARG A 880 -31.67 -6.25 17.26
N ASP A 881 -32.95 -5.90 17.09
CA ASP A 881 -33.54 -4.57 17.35
C ASP A 881 -33.15 -3.44 16.37
N LEU A 882 -32.47 -3.75 15.26
CA LEU A 882 -32.18 -2.78 14.19
C LEU A 882 -33.08 -3.01 12.98
N THR A 883 -33.76 -1.95 12.51
CA THR A 883 -34.42 -1.90 11.20
C THR A 883 -33.47 -1.28 10.19
N VAL A 884 -33.24 -1.93 9.04
CA VAL A 884 -32.41 -1.40 7.95
C VAL A 884 -33.20 -1.40 6.64
N ARG A 885 -33.10 -0.31 5.88
CA ARG A 885 -33.76 -0.09 4.59
C ARG A 885 -32.72 0.30 3.54
N LEU A 886 -32.86 -0.21 2.32
CA LEU A 886 -32.09 0.26 1.18
C LEU A 886 -32.57 1.66 0.80
N ALA A 887 -31.63 2.59 0.64
CA ALA A 887 -31.93 3.99 0.45
C ALA A 887 -31.97 4.39 -1.05
N GLY A 888 -32.69 5.47 -1.38
CA GLY A 888 -33.08 5.86 -2.75
C GLY A 888 -31.99 6.53 -3.61
N LEU A 889 -30.81 5.92 -3.76
CA LEU A 889 -29.76 6.40 -4.66
C LEU A 889 -30.24 6.43 -6.12
N GLU A 890 -30.04 7.53 -6.87
CA GLU A 890 -30.47 7.65 -8.28
C GLU A 890 -29.69 6.73 -9.24
N GLY A 891 -29.93 5.42 -9.16
CA GLY A 891 -29.35 4.43 -10.06
C GLY A 891 -29.97 4.43 -11.45
N ASP A 892 -29.53 3.52 -12.33
CA ASP A 892 -30.09 3.39 -13.69
C ASP A 892 -31.57 2.98 -13.66
N LYS A 893 -32.30 3.19 -14.77
CA LYS A 893 -33.73 2.82 -14.90
C LYS A 893 -34.04 1.38 -14.46
N ASN A 894 -33.07 0.49 -14.58
CA ASN A 894 -33.18 -0.93 -14.25
C ASN A 894 -32.63 -1.28 -12.86
N SER A 895 -32.05 -0.33 -12.11
CA SER A 895 -31.41 -0.55 -10.80
C SER A 895 -31.46 0.73 -9.95
N PRO A 896 -32.65 1.20 -9.51
CA PRO A 896 -32.86 2.52 -8.93
C PRO A 896 -32.30 2.73 -7.51
N HIS A 897 -31.40 1.86 -7.05
CA HIS A 897 -30.76 1.91 -5.72
C HIS A 897 -29.27 1.53 -5.75
N PHE A 898 -28.73 1.19 -6.93
CA PHE A 898 -27.38 0.70 -7.08
C PHE A 898 -26.65 1.47 -8.18
N LEU A 899 -25.40 1.82 -7.91
CA LEU A 899 -24.47 2.35 -8.91
C LEU A 899 -23.25 1.43 -9.02
N PHE A 900 -23.21 0.63 -10.09
CA PHE A 900 -22.11 -0.31 -10.36
C PHE A 900 -20.93 0.32 -11.13
N GLN A 901 -21.03 1.61 -11.47
CA GLN A 901 -19.96 2.31 -12.17
C GLN A 901 -18.93 2.83 -11.16
N PRO A 902 -17.63 2.83 -11.50
CA PRO A 902 -16.64 3.59 -10.75
C PRO A 902 -17.09 5.03 -10.54
N SER A 903 -16.92 5.57 -9.33
CA SER A 903 -17.30 6.94 -9.04
C SER A 903 -16.38 7.59 -8.00
N VAL A 904 -16.44 8.92 -7.94
CA VAL A 904 -16.02 9.70 -6.77
C VAL A 904 -17.28 10.34 -6.20
N ALA A 905 -17.56 10.14 -4.92
CA ALA A 905 -18.70 10.76 -4.25
C ALA A 905 -18.32 12.14 -3.70
N LEU A 906 -19.08 13.18 -4.05
CA LEU A 906 -19.06 14.48 -3.37
C LEU A 906 -20.20 14.51 -2.35
N VAL A 907 -19.86 14.67 -1.08
CA VAL A 907 -20.83 14.68 0.02
C VAL A 907 -20.95 16.10 0.57
N ASP A 908 -22.12 16.70 0.39
CA ASP A 908 -22.53 17.96 0.98
C ASP A 908 -23.33 17.69 2.25
N VAL A 909 -22.89 18.30 3.36
CA VAL A 909 -23.51 18.19 4.68
C VAL A 909 -23.96 19.56 5.14
N ASP A 910 -25.18 19.66 5.67
CA ASP A 910 -25.74 20.85 6.32
C ASP A 910 -26.27 20.48 7.71
N LEU A 911 -25.71 21.10 8.75
CA LEU A 911 -25.99 20.82 10.17
C LEU A 911 -26.66 22.00 10.88
N ARG A 912 -27.04 23.05 10.14
CA ARG A 912 -27.63 24.25 10.74
C ARG A 912 -28.96 23.92 11.40
N LYS A 913 -29.17 24.48 12.59
CA LYS A 913 -30.49 24.54 13.24
C LYS A 913 -31.10 25.89 12.94
N THR A 914 -32.12 25.96 12.09
CA THR A 914 -32.79 27.24 11.81
C THR A 914 -34.29 27.06 11.61
N VAL A 915 -35.08 27.80 12.38
CA VAL A 915 -36.48 28.10 12.08
C VAL A 915 -36.49 29.05 10.88
N GLY A 916 -37.15 28.66 9.78
CA GLY A 916 -37.40 29.54 8.62
C GLY A 916 -36.31 29.65 7.55
N HIS A 917 -35.48 28.63 7.28
CA HIS A 917 -34.43 28.71 6.25
C HIS A 917 -34.37 27.57 5.22
N ALA A 918 -34.00 28.01 4.01
CA ALA A 918 -33.49 27.34 2.80
C ALA A 918 -34.15 26.01 2.36
N ARG A 919 -34.50 25.94 1.06
CA ARG A 919 -35.22 24.81 0.47
C ARG A 919 -34.32 24.02 -0.47
N ILE A 920 -34.19 22.70 -0.29
CA ILE A 920 -33.65 21.81 -1.34
C ILE A 920 -34.85 21.31 -2.15
N ARG A 921 -34.89 21.66 -3.44
CA ARG A 921 -36.01 21.30 -4.35
C ARG A 921 -37.41 21.72 -3.85
N GLY A 922 -37.50 22.72 -2.97
CA GLY A 922 -38.77 23.25 -2.46
C GLY A 922 -39.11 22.85 -1.02
N ASP A 923 -38.41 21.87 -0.43
CA ASP A 923 -38.65 21.36 0.92
C ASP A 923 -37.75 22.03 1.98
N GLU A 924 -38.29 22.33 3.17
CA GLU A 924 -37.52 22.92 4.28
C GLU A 924 -36.31 22.06 4.67
N LEU A 925 -35.18 22.71 4.94
CA LEU A 925 -33.97 22.01 5.33
C LEU A 925 -34.06 21.43 6.76
N PRO A 926 -33.51 20.23 7.00
CA PRO A 926 -33.63 19.53 8.28
C PRO A 926 -32.47 19.87 9.23
N ASN A 927 -32.53 19.40 10.48
CA ASN A 927 -31.42 19.51 11.44
C ASN A 927 -30.13 18.81 10.96
N VAL A 928 -30.25 17.85 10.04
CA VAL A 928 -29.16 17.27 9.25
C VAL A 928 -29.66 17.09 7.81
N GLY A 929 -29.01 17.73 6.86
CA GLY A 929 -29.19 17.53 5.42
C GLY A 929 -27.94 16.94 4.81
N ILE A 930 -28.07 15.86 4.04
CA ILE A 930 -26.95 15.22 3.34
C ILE A 930 -27.34 15.04 1.87
N ARG A 931 -26.49 15.55 0.98
CA ARG A 931 -26.52 15.23 -0.45
C ARG A 931 -25.24 14.53 -0.82
N GLN A 932 -25.35 13.33 -1.36
CA GLN A 932 -24.22 12.61 -1.94
C GLN A 932 -24.37 12.59 -3.46
N GLN A 933 -23.42 13.19 -4.16
CA GLN A 933 -23.35 13.25 -5.61
C GLN A 933 -22.24 12.32 -6.11
N HIS A 934 -22.59 11.21 -6.75
CA HIS A 934 -21.63 10.32 -7.40
C HIS A 934 -21.28 10.85 -8.77
N LEU A 935 -20.02 11.23 -8.96
CA LEU A 935 -19.48 11.60 -10.25
C LEU A 935 -18.97 10.35 -10.98
N THR A 936 -19.48 10.08 -12.18
CA THR A 936 -19.05 8.96 -13.04
C THR A 936 -18.54 9.48 -14.38
N TRP A 937 -17.82 8.64 -15.13
CA TRP A 937 -17.30 9.00 -16.45
C TRP A 937 -18.07 8.32 -17.59
N ASN A 938 -18.68 9.13 -18.46
CA ASN A 938 -19.24 8.66 -19.72
C ASN A 938 -18.17 8.78 -20.83
N ALA A 939 -17.55 7.65 -21.16
CA ALA A 939 -16.50 7.58 -22.16
C ALA A 939 -16.95 7.96 -23.58
N GLN A 940 -18.22 7.68 -23.94
CA GLN A 940 -18.74 8.01 -25.28
C GLN A 940 -18.98 9.51 -25.43
N ALA A 941 -19.50 10.15 -24.40
CA ALA A 941 -19.78 11.59 -24.40
C ALA A 941 -18.58 12.44 -23.92
N ALA A 942 -17.47 11.81 -23.54
CA ALA A 942 -16.28 12.43 -22.96
C ALA A 942 -16.60 13.47 -21.87
N LYS A 943 -17.56 13.13 -20.99
CA LYS A 943 -18.04 14.03 -19.93
C LYS A 943 -18.33 13.28 -18.64
N MET A 944 -18.33 14.03 -17.53
CA MET A 944 -18.80 13.51 -16.26
C MET A 944 -20.33 13.55 -16.19
N GLU A 945 -20.90 12.53 -15.59
CA GLU A 945 -22.31 12.46 -15.22
C GLU A 945 -22.41 12.39 -13.69
N SER A 946 -23.56 12.82 -13.16
CA SER A 946 -23.79 12.79 -11.72
C SER A 946 -25.07 12.06 -11.37
N ARG A 947 -25.01 11.23 -10.33
CA ARG A 947 -26.18 10.61 -9.69
C ARG A 947 -26.28 11.08 -8.26
N ASP A 948 -27.47 11.50 -7.85
CA ASP A 948 -27.66 12.06 -6.53
C ASP A 948 -28.36 11.08 -5.57
N PHE A 949 -28.03 11.26 -4.29
CA PHE A 949 -28.76 10.76 -3.15
C PHE A 949 -29.00 11.92 -2.17
N TYR A 950 -30.19 11.95 -1.57
CA TYR A 950 -30.58 12.99 -0.63
C TYR A 950 -31.19 12.37 0.64
N TYR A 951 -30.70 12.83 1.79
CA TYR A 951 -31.18 12.44 3.10
C TYR A 951 -31.43 13.67 3.96
N ALA A 952 -32.47 13.59 4.79
CA ALA A 952 -32.92 14.65 5.66
C ALA A 952 -33.40 14.10 7.01
N ASN A 953 -33.16 14.82 8.12
CA ASN A 953 -33.76 14.49 9.42
C ASN A 953 -34.12 15.74 10.24
N ASN A 954 -35.37 15.87 10.69
CA ASN A 954 -35.80 16.97 11.59
C ASN A 954 -36.62 16.43 12.78
N GLU A 955 -36.78 17.28 13.81
CA GLU A 955 -37.46 16.90 15.06
C GLU A 955 -38.97 16.63 14.89
N ALA A 956 -39.64 17.31 13.96
CA ALA A 956 -41.09 17.23 13.81
C ALA A 956 -41.57 16.09 12.89
N THR A 957 -40.81 15.81 11.84
CA THR A 957 -41.20 14.89 10.76
C THR A 957 -40.29 13.66 10.65
N GLY A 958 -39.22 13.60 11.45
CA GLY A 958 -38.29 12.47 11.51
C GLY A 958 -37.35 12.36 10.30
N PRO A 959 -36.63 11.24 10.18
CA PRO A 959 -35.75 10.98 9.04
C PRO A 959 -36.58 10.74 7.77
N ARG A 960 -36.14 11.32 6.66
CA ARG A 960 -36.76 11.23 5.33
C ARG A 960 -35.70 11.01 4.26
N LEU A 961 -35.92 9.95 3.48
CA LEU A 961 -35.26 9.78 2.19
C LEU A 961 -36.00 10.62 1.16
N LEU A 962 -35.31 11.57 0.55
CA LEU A 962 -35.91 12.39 -0.50
C LEU A 962 -35.67 11.69 -1.83
N THR A 963 -36.76 11.24 -2.47
CA THR A 963 -36.69 10.59 -3.77
C THR A 963 -36.08 11.56 -4.78
N PRO A 964 -35.16 11.11 -5.66
CA PRO A 964 -34.85 11.85 -6.87
C PRO A 964 -36.14 11.89 -7.68
N ALA A 965 -36.93 12.97 -7.55
CA ALA A 965 -38.05 13.21 -8.43
C ALA A 965 -37.54 13.03 -9.86
N ARG A 966 -38.17 12.12 -10.61
CA ARG A 966 -37.90 11.91 -12.04
C ARG A 966 -37.69 13.27 -12.67
N SER A 967 -36.57 13.45 -13.38
CA SER A 967 -36.38 14.61 -14.22
C SER A 967 -37.62 14.79 -15.10
N THR A 968 -38.46 15.76 -14.76
CA THR A 968 -39.36 16.35 -15.74
C THR A 968 -38.43 17.07 -16.71
N ARG A 969 -38.34 16.47 -17.91
CA ARG A 969 -37.66 16.99 -19.09
C ARG A 969 -37.92 18.47 -19.32
#